data_AF-A0A962CTL5-F1
#
_entry.id   AF-A0A962CTL5-F1
#
_cell.length_a   1.000
_cell.length_b   1.000
_cell.length_c   1.000
_cell.angle_alpha   90.00
_cell.angle_beta   90.00
_cell.angle_gamma   90.00
#
_symmetry.space_group_name_H-M   'P 1'
#
loop_
_entity.id
_entity.type
_entity.pdbx_description
1 polymer ?
#
loop_
_entity_poly.entity_id
_entity_poly.type
_entity_poly.pdbx_seq_one_letter_code
_entity_poly.pdbx_strand_id
1 'polypeptide(L)'
;MKAFVMICVLLVSVDLQAVSYQGELSQSGNLYTGQADFQFRLFDSLTAGSQQGLTDNKNNVEVLNGRFVVELDQWNGEFDGSDFWLEITAAVPAGSGNFITLTPRQKISPVPYAEYAYDLDISGLQLRVTGTCPSNSAIQVVDVNGGVTCGTFAEEGHSHEFAEITNVPADLADGDDDTTYDGSDFAVSNQSCAVGQVVSAIAANGSISCVNLPAASSPPDCNQSNQALQYDSVNGWNCVDITFSGPSAGEAQGFEITDSWGDTWDGIERQAKSWAEADQTCNSLGARLPTITELYRVSGAFKGDVGSPYETNYLWSQTWWDKTNKGRVRLTDGAINNSFATSSSPFRCIWPQASVSYFTGNKCMGEPGDACWDHVGFPNNTMVMDKMERPPVSYVAATDECAFVNAHLADQQDYAENIINGLPNGTNSWQWTSNHARYDWAALVRWQNTDTLYDDHSDTYVSVSSRAGGPYRFRCTGVNTAAGAHPTTVANEFIASDTLIKTSDAPTAIATFGDSINGCFSQGGHVAHSRDIMELVRAGMTSGTGTDYLWLADWSRYDLIQIGRWTGVDTSYTGYYNEYVTWATVNLVNEYQHRCVFYPIDMAYSHPPNSNCALGLPCQQFENGASKLAVDTTDRIASTYTEATADCINMGGQLPTAVQLTEAIRAGVPNGSGAYLWTSDSAGLDTNGNSYAIALKWNGTESGFSPVYSSSATWSGKGTTTQSYRCVWSNELK
;
A
#
# COMPACT_ATOMS: atom_id res chain seq x y z
N MET A 1 28.21 -74.82 -38.71
CA MET A 1 27.14 -73.92 -39.18
C MET A 1 26.20 -73.65 -38.00
N LYS A 2 26.40 -72.55 -37.28
CA LYS A 2 25.41 -71.91 -36.39
C LYS A 2 25.74 -70.43 -36.39
N ALA A 3 24.91 -69.65 -37.06
CA ALA A 3 25.01 -68.19 -37.14
C ALA A 3 24.61 -67.59 -35.79
N PHE A 4 25.40 -66.63 -35.30
CA PHE A 4 25.06 -65.80 -34.16
C PHE A 4 24.48 -64.50 -34.72
N VAL A 5 23.18 -64.28 -34.53
CA VAL A 5 22.49 -63.03 -34.88
C VAL A 5 22.58 -62.12 -33.66
N MET A 6 23.26 -60.99 -33.79
CA MET A 6 23.28 -59.94 -32.79
C MET A 6 22.13 -58.98 -33.08
N ILE A 7 21.08 -59.03 -32.26
CA ILE A 7 19.98 -58.05 -32.27
C ILE A 7 20.45 -56.86 -31.43
N CYS A 8 20.67 -55.72 -32.07
CA CYS A 8 20.87 -54.44 -31.40
C CYS A 8 19.48 -53.88 -31.07
N VAL A 9 19.12 -53.87 -29.79
CA VAL A 9 17.92 -53.16 -29.30
C VAL A 9 18.34 -51.71 -29.06
N LEU A 10 17.87 -50.79 -29.90
CA LEU A 10 17.86 -49.36 -29.57
C LEU A 10 16.87 -49.16 -28.43
N LEU A 11 17.37 -48.92 -27.23
CA LEU A 11 16.59 -48.33 -26.15
C LEU A 11 16.48 -46.83 -26.46
N VAL A 12 15.34 -46.42 -27.02
CA VAL A 12 14.94 -45.01 -26.99
C VAL A 12 14.46 -44.76 -25.56
N SER A 13 15.25 -44.04 -24.77
CA SER A 13 14.78 -43.44 -23.53
C SER A 13 13.83 -42.30 -23.91
N VAL A 14 12.53 -42.61 -23.97
CA VAL A 14 11.48 -41.60 -23.93
C VAL A 14 11.37 -41.13 -22.48
N ASP A 15 11.68 -39.86 -22.22
CA ASP A 15 11.29 -39.24 -20.95
C ASP A 15 9.76 -39.31 -20.86
N LEU A 16 9.23 -39.93 -19.81
CA LEU A 16 7.80 -39.91 -19.54
C LEU A 16 7.44 -38.54 -18.95
N GLN A 17 6.66 -37.76 -19.67
CA GLN A 17 5.96 -36.61 -19.12
C GLN A 17 4.66 -37.10 -18.46
N ALA A 18 4.68 -37.23 -17.14
CA ALA A 18 3.47 -37.45 -16.35
C ALA A 18 2.95 -36.12 -15.81
N VAL A 19 1.63 -35.88 -15.93
CA VAL A 19 0.97 -34.68 -15.44
C VAL A 19 0.06 -35.02 -14.27
N SER A 20 0.27 -34.40 -13.11
CA SER A 20 -0.63 -34.52 -11.97
C SER A 20 -1.94 -33.76 -12.23
N TYR A 21 -3.07 -34.47 -12.19
CA TYR A 21 -4.41 -33.92 -12.37
C TYR A 21 -5.22 -34.05 -11.07
N GLN A 22 -5.77 -32.94 -10.60
CA GLN A 22 -6.69 -32.89 -9.47
C GLN A 22 -8.10 -32.53 -9.95
N GLY A 23 -9.09 -33.34 -9.57
CA GLY A 23 -10.49 -33.14 -9.97
C GLY A 23 -11.47 -33.23 -8.80
N GLU A 24 -12.68 -32.71 -9.01
CA GLU A 24 -13.83 -32.86 -8.12
C GLU A 24 -14.97 -33.61 -8.85
N LEU A 25 -15.49 -34.67 -8.22
CA LEU A 25 -16.57 -35.51 -8.72
C LEU A 25 -17.81 -35.37 -7.83
N SER A 26 -18.94 -35.02 -8.45
CA SER A 26 -20.25 -35.03 -7.80
C SER A 26 -21.18 -36.04 -8.46
N GLN A 27 -22.09 -36.62 -7.68
CA GLN A 27 -23.13 -37.53 -8.13
C GLN A 27 -24.50 -37.01 -7.67
N SER A 28 -25.39 -36.74 -8.61
CA SER A 28 -26.73 -36.17 -8.33
C SER A 28 -26.69 -34.90 -7.46
N GLY A 29 -25.71 -34.03 -7.70
CA GLY A 29 -25.55 -32.75 -6.99
C GLY A 29 -24.87 -32.83 -5.61
N ASN A 30 -24.45 -34.01 -5.16
CA ASN A 30 -23.69 -34.20 -3.91
C ASN A 30 -22.25 -34.63 -4.21
N LEU A 31 -21.29 -34.21 -3.39
CA LEU A 31 -19.90 -34.64 -3.48
C LEU A 31 -19.80 -36.17 -3.30
N TYR A 32 -19.12 -36.84 -4.21
CA TYR A 32 -18.98 -38.29 -4.18
C TYR A 32 -17.85 -38.72 -3.23
N THR A 33 -18.08 -39.74 -2.40
CA THR A 33 -17.04 -40.38 -1.59
C THR A 33 -17.09 -41.90 -1.82
N GLY A 34 -15.98 -42.48 -2.28
CA GLY A 34 -15.88 -43.88 -2.66
C GLY A 34 -14.82 -44.12 -3.75
N GLN A 35 -14.80 -45.32 -4.34
CA GLN A 35 -13.92 -45.63 -5.46
C GLN A 35 -14.63 -45.42 -6.80
N ALA A 36 -13.93 -44.83 -7.76
CA ALA A 36 -14.41 -44.61 -9.12
C ALA A 36 -13.37 -45.07 -10.15
N ASP A 37 -13.83 -45.49 -11.33
CA ASP A 37 -12.95 -45.65 -12.50
C ASP A 37 -13.06 -44.41 -13.37
N PHE A 38 -11.92 -43.87 -13.81
CA PHE A 38 -11.84 -42.73 -14.71
C PHE A 38 -11.17 -43.11 -16.02
N GLN A 39 -11.63 -42.52 -17.11
CA GLN A 39 -10.91 -42.49 -18.39
C GLN A 39 -10.70 -41.05 -18.81
N PHE A 40 -9.48 -40.74 -19.18
CA PHE A 40 -9.07 -39.43 -19.67
C PHE A 40 -8.69 -39.55 -21.14
N ARG A 41 -9.14 -38.58 -21.94
CA ARG A 41 -8.83 -38.50 -23.39
C ARG A 41 -8.49 -37.07 -23.75
N LEU A 42 -7.43 -36.89 -24.51
CA LEU A 42 -7.02 -35.59 -25.04
C LEU A 42 -7.69 -35.34 -26.39
N PHE A 43 -8.17 -34.13 -26.63
CA PHE A 43 -8.80 -33.72 -27.88
C PHE A 43 -8.23 -32.41 -28.40
N ASP A 44 -8.23 -32.22 -29.72
CA ASP A 44 -7.78 -31.00 -30.42
C ASP A 44 -8.83 -29.87 -30.48
N SER A 45 -10.02 -30.08 -29.90
CA SER A 45 -11.10 -29.09 -29.87
C SER A 45 -12.07 -29.34 -28.72
N LEU A 46 -12.66 -28.24 -28.21
CA LEU A 46 -13.69 -28.24 -27.17
C LEU A 46 -14.91 -29.08 -27.55
N THR A 47 -15.32 -29.04 -28.82
CA THR A 47 -16.49 -29.75 -29.35
C THR A 47 -16.18 -30.36 -30.72
N ALA A 48 -16.57 -31.62 -30.93
CA ALA A 48 -16.38 -32.38 -32.17
C ALA A 48 -14.91 -32.55 -32.63
N GLY A 49 -13.94 -32.40 -31.72
CA GLY A 49 -12.52 -32.64 -32.01
C GLY A 49 -12.14 -34.11 -32.18
N SER A 50 -10.95 -34.36 -32.73
CA SER A 50 -10.32 -35.67 -32.82
C SER A 50 -9.52 -35.98 -31.55
N GLN A 51 -9.56 -37.23 -31.09
CA GLN A 51 -8.75 -37.66 -29.96
C GLN A 51 -7.27 -37.69 -30.34
N GLN A 52 -6.42 -37.17 -29.46
CA GLN A 52 -4.97 -37.21 -29.55
C GLN A 52 -4.42 -38.26 -28.56
N GLY A 53 -3.43 -39.03 -28.99
CA GLY A 53 -2.85 -40.13 -28.22
C GLY A 53 -3.83 -41.20 -27.70
N LEU A 54 -3.39 -41.93 -26.68
CA LEU A 54 -4.13 -43.06 -26.10
C LEU A 54 -5.14 -42.59 -25.02
N THR A 55 -6.12 -43.44 -24.69
CA THR A 55 -6.98 -43.21 -23.52
C THR A 55 -6.26 -43.63 -22.25
N ASP A 56 -6.14 -42.73 -21.29
CA ASP A 56 -5.56 -43.02 -19.97
C ASP A 56 -6.65 -43.54 -19.01
N ASN A 57 -6.50 -44.78 -18.54
CA ASN A 57 -7.48 -45.44 -17.69
C ASN A 57 -6.95 -45.53 -16.26
N LYS A 58 -7.68 -44.93 -15.30
CA LYS A 58 -7.39 -44.99 -13.87
C LYS A 58 -8.51 -45.73 -13.17
N ASN A 59 -8.26 -46.98 -12.77
CA ASN A 59 -9.25 -47.82 -12.10
C ASN A 59 -9.11 -47.74 -10.58
N ASN A 60 -10.22 -47.92 -9.86
CA ASN A 60 -10.28 -47.90 -8.39
C ASN A 60 -9.65 -46.66 -7.74
N VAL A 61 -9.81 -45.48 -8.35
CA VAL A 61 -9.32 -44.21 -7.80
C VAL A 61 -10.14 -43.84 -6.57
N GLU A 62 -9.46 -43.57 -5.45
CA GLU A 62 -10.10 -43.09 -4.23
C GLU A 62 -10.56 -41.64 -4.39
N VAL A 63 -11.85 -41.41 -4.17
CA VAL A 63 -12.48 -40.09 -4.15
C VAL A 63 -12.94 -39.79 -2.73
N LEU A 64 -12.47 -38.69 -2.14
CA LEU A 64 -12.82 -38.27 -0.79
C LEU A 64 -13.43 -36.87 -0.81
N ASN A 65 -14.68 -36.75 -0.37
CA ASN A 65 -15.45 -35.49 -0.39
C ASN A 65 -15.41 -34.82 -1.78
N GLY A 66 -15.61 -35.63 -2.82
CA GLY A 66 -15.56 -35.24 -4.22
C GLY A 66 -14.15 -35.13 -4.80
N ARG A 67 -13.08 -34.97 -4.01
CA ARG A 67 -11.74 -34.72 -4.55
C ARG A 67 -10.97 -36.00 -4.84
N PHE A 68 -10.23 -36.00 -5.95
CA PHE A 68 -9.27 -37.05 -6.30
C PHE A 68 -8.04 -36.44 -7.00
N VAL A 69 -6.93 -37.19 -6.99
CA VAL A 69 -5.71 -36.85 -7.71
C VAL A 69 -5.24 -38.09 -8.47
N VAL A 70 -4.83 -37.92 -9.73
CA VAL A 70 -4.25 -38.97 -10.57
C VAL A 70 -3.05 -38.41 -11.35
N GLU A 71 -2.12 -39.27 -11.73
CA GLU A 71 -1.05 -38.92 -12.68
C GLU A 71 -1.45 -39.37 -14.08
N LEU A 72 -1.42 -38.47 -15.06
CA LEU A 72 -1.76 -38.73 -16.46
C LEU A 72 -0.48 -38.93 -17.28
N ASP A 73 -0.33 -40.05 -17.97
CA ASP A 73 0.98 -40.48 -18.53
C ASP A 73 0.92 -41.13 -19.93
N GLN A 74 -0.21 -41.01 -20.64
CA GLN A 74 -0.46 -41.70 -21.92
C GLN A 74 -0.36 -40.82 -23.18
N TRP A 75 0.13 -39.57 -23.08
CA TRP A 75 0.19 -38.59 -24.19
C TRP A 75 1.59 -38.06 -24.48
N ASN A 76 2.61 -38.92 -24.31
CA ASN A 76 4.00 -38.52 -24.53
C ASN A 76 4.23 -38.07 -25.98
N GLY A 77 4.72 -36.85 -26.18
CA GLY A 77 4.98 -36.25 -27.49
C GLY A 77 3.73 -35.77 -28.25
N GLU A 78 2.56 -35.75 -27.63
CA GLU A 78 1.33 -35.18 -28.22
C GLU A 78 1.22 -33.68 -27.97
N PHE A 79 1.95 -33.14 -26.98
CA PHE A 79 1.97 -31.71 -26.70
C PHE A 79 2.92 -31.01 -27.67
N ASP A 80 2.42 -30.09 -28.48
CA ASP A 80 3.19 -29.44 -29.55
C ASP A 80 3.20 -27.90 -29.46
N GLY A 81 2.59 -27.34 -28.41
CA GLY A 81 2.37 -25.90 -28.26
C GLY A 81 0.94 -25.47 -28.60
N SER A 82 0.08 -26.37 -29.07
CA SER A 82 -1.33 -26.12 -29.30
C SER A 82 -2.17 -26.23 -28.02
N ASP A 83 -3.36 -25.62 -28.03
CA ASP A 83 -4.37 -25.85 -27.01
C ASP A 83 -4.97 -27.25 -27.15
N PHE A 84 -5.13 -27.97 -26.04
CA PHE A 84 -5.84 -29.25 -26.00
C PHE A 84 -7.03 -29.23 -25.04
N TRP A 85 -7.92 -30.22 -25.16
CA TRP A 85 -9.12 -30.36 -24.33
C TRP A 85 -9.22 -31.76 -23.74
N LEU A 86 -9.21 -31.84 -22.42
CA LEU A 86 -9.33 -33.06 -21.64
C LEU A 86 -10.80 -33.46 -21.48
N GLU A 87 -11.17 -34.59 -22.07
CA GLU A 87 -12.43 -35.27 -21.80
C GLU A 87 -12.25 -36.29 -20.69
N ILE A 88 -13.18 -36.26 -19.73
CA ILE A 88 -13.17 -37.14 -18.57
C ILE A 88 -14.45 -37.95 -18.58
N THR A 89 -14.33 -39.27 -18.47
CA THR A 89 -15.48 -40.15 -18.25
C THR A 89 -15.30 -40.90 -16.94
N ALA A 90 -16.33 -40.98 -16.11
CA ALA A 90 -16.29 -41.64 -14.81
C ALA A 90 -17.33 -42.77 -14.72
N ALA A 91 -16.95 -43.89 -14.11
CA ALA A 91 -17.84 -44.98 -13.74
C ALA A 91 -17.88 -45.11 -12.21
N VAL A 92 -19.10 -45.00 -11.66
CA VAL A 92 -19.34 -44.98 -10.21
C VAL A 92 -20.46 -45.97 -9.86
N PRO A 93 -20.24 -46.92 -8.93
CA PRO A 93 -18.96 -47.22 -8.27
C PRO A 93 -17.96 -47.85 -9.25
N ALA A 94 -16.68 -47.93 -8.84
CA ALA A 94 -15.65 -48.65 -9.57
C ALA A 94 -16.09 -50.09 -9.92
N GLY A 95 -15.74 -50.55 -11.11
CA GLY A 95 -16.11 -51.85 -11.68
C GLY A 95 -17.52 -51.92 -12.26
N SER A 96 -18.31 -50.85 -12.24
CA SER A 96 -19.68 -50.84 -12.80
C SER A 96 -19.73 -50.95 -14.32
N GLY A 97 -18.67 -50.56 -15.02
CA GLY A 97 -18.58 -50.54 -16.49
C GLY A 97 -19.45 -49.48 -17.18
N ASN A 98 -20.25 -48.72 -16.42
CA ASN A 98 -21.14 -47.68 -16.94
C ASN A 98 -20.43 -46.32 -16.85
N PHE A 99 -19.69 -45.96 -17.89
CA PHE A 99 -19.00 -44.66 -17.95
C PHE A 99 -19.95 -43.54 -18.38
N ILE A 100 -19.91 -42.43 -17.65
CA ILE A 100 -20.62 -41.19 -17.96
C ILE A 100 -19.58 -40.12 -18.31
N THR A 101 -19.76 -39.43 -19.44
CA THR A 101 -18.90 -38.31 -19.84
C THR A 101 -19.23 -37.06 -19.04
N LEU A 102 -18.20 -36.46 -18.45
CA LEU A 102 -18.27 -35.20 -17.72
C LEU A 102 -18.07 -34.06 -18.72
N THR A 103 -19.11 -33.25 -18.93
CA THR A 103 -19.10 -32.13 -19.88
C THR A 103 -19.13 -30.78 -19.15
N PRO A 104 -18.46 -29.72 -19.67
CA PRO A 104 -17.67 -29.70 -20.91
C PRO A 104 -16.24 -30.24 -20.73
N ARG A 105 -15.52 -30.47 -21.84
CA ARG A 105 -14.08 -30.79 -21.81
C ARG A 105 -13.30 -29.63 -21.22
N GLN A 106 -12.22 -29.94 -20.50
CA GLN A 106 -11.40 -28.93 -19.82
C GLN A 106 -10.21 -28.54 -20.69
N LYS A 107 -9.99 -27.24 -20.90
CA LYS A 107 -8.86 -26.74 -21.70
C LYS A 107 -7.54 -26.95 -20.96
N ILE A 108 -6.53 -27.50 -21.65
CA ILE A 108 -5.13 -27.56 -21.26
C ILE A 108 -4.38 -26.58 -22.17
N SER A 109 -3.89 -25.47 -21.61
CA SER A 109 -3.07 -24.50 -22.34
C SER A 109 -1.62 -25.00 -22.51
N PRO A 110 -0.76 -24.32 -23.28
CA PRO A 110 0.65 -24.72 -23.45
C PRO A 110 1.55 -24.54 -22.20
N VAL A 111 1.14 -23.70 -21.26
CA VAL A 111 1.90 -23.34 -20.05
C VAL A 111 2.08 -24.48 -19.00
N PRO A 112 1.14 -25.42 -18.80
CA PRO A 112 1.23 -26.45 -17.76
C PRO A 112 2.22 -27.60 -18.02
N TYR A 113 2.84 -27.75 -19.21
CA TYR A 113 3.71 -28.92 -19.52
C TYR A 113 5.19 -28.61 -19.85
N ALA A 114 5.62 -27.35 -19.77
CA ALA A 114 7.04 -26.91 -19.76
C ALA A 114 8.02 -27.69 -20.68
N GLU A 115 7.64 -27.98 -21.92
CA GLU A 115 8.51 -28.71 -22.86
C GLU A 115 9.68 -27.89 -23.40
N TYR A 116 9.51 -26.57 -23.49
CA TYR A 116 10.46 -25.68 -24.16
C TYR A 116 11.71 -25.31 -23.33
N ALA A 117 11.91 -25.93 -22.17
CA ALA A 117 13.15 -25.75 -21.41
C ALA A 117 14.32 -26.61 -21.91
N TYR A 118 14.12 -27.56 -22.83
CA TYR A 118 15.16 -28.53 -23.21
C TYR A 118 15.68 -28.48 -24.66
N ASP A 119 15.16 -27.62 -25.54
CA ASP A 119 15.70 -27.53 -26.91
C ASP A 119 16.21 -26.11 -27.23
N LEU A 120 17.42 -25.83 -26.75
CA LEU A 120 18.19 -24.67 -27.23
C LEU A 120 18.79 -25.03 -28.59
N ASP A 121 18.15 -24.57 -29.67
CA ASP A 121 18.69 -24.62 -31.02
C ASP A 121 20.00 -23.79 -31.11
N ILE A 122 21.12 -24.49 -30.95
CA ILE A 122 22.47 -23.92 -31.06
C ILE A 122 22.83 -23.45 -32.47
N SER A 123 22.01 -23.73 -33.49
CA SER A 123 22.19 -23.20 -34.84
C SER A 123 21.64 -21.78 -34.99
N GLY A 124 20.75 -21.35 -34.09
CA GLY A 124 20.22 -19.99 -34.01
C GLY A 124 20.90 -19.10 -32.93
N LEU A 125 21.70 -19.68 -32.04
CA LEU A 125 22.33 -18.94 -30.95
C LEU A 125 23.66 -18.32 -31.38
N GLN A 126 23.67 -17.01 -31.62
CA GLN A 126 24.91 -16.28 -31.93
C GLN A 126 25.88 -16.32 -30.74
N LEU A 127 27.07 -16.90 -30.93
CA LEU A 127 28.15 -16.88 -29.94
C LEU A 127 28.55 -15.43 -29.61
N ARG A 128 29.01 -15.19 -28.38
CA ARG A 128 29.46 -13.86 -27.92
C ARG A 128 30.42 -13.24 -28.94
N VAL A 129 30.13 -12.01 -29.38
CA VAL A 129 30.97 -11.25 -30.31
C VAL A 129 32.40 -11.17 -29.75
N THR A 130 33.37 -11.73 -30.45
CA THR A 130 34.77 -11.83 -30.00
C THR A 130 35.70 -10.83 -30.69
N GLY A 131 35.25 -10.17 -31.77
CA GLY A 131 36.03 -9.17 -32.51
C GLY A 131 35.60 -7.73 -32.27
N THR A 132 36.50 -6.77 -32.56
CA THR A 132 36.23 -5.33 -32.51
C THR A 132 36.52 -4.68 -33.88
N CYS A 133 35.77 -3.63 -34.23
CA CYS A 133 36.04 -2.86 -35.44
C CYS A 133 37.01 -1.69 -35.19
N PRO A 134 37.81 -1.28 -36.19
CA PRO A 134 38.62 -0.07 -36.12
C PRO A 134 37.75 1.19 -35.92
N SER A 135 38.36 2.27 -35.42
CA SER A 135 37.69 3.58 -35.32
C SER A 135 37.11 4.01 -36.68
N ASN A 136 35.90 4.59 -36.67
CA ASN A 136 35.12 4.94 -37.86
C ASN A 136 34.73 3.74 -38.74
N SER A 137 34.47 2.57 -38.14
CA SER A 137 33.84 1.43 -38.78
C SER A 137 32.81 0.76 -37.85
N ALA A 138 31.80 0.11 -38.41
CA ALA A 138 30.78 -0.64 -37.67
C ALA A 138 30.82 -2.12 -38.06
N ILE A 139 30.39 -2.98 -37.14
CA ILE A 139 30.19 -4.40 -37.41
C ILE A 139 29.01 -4.53 -38.36
N GLN A 140 29.22 -5.10 -39.55
CA GLN A 140 28.16 -5.36 -40.54
C GLN A 140 27.62 -6.79 -40.44
N VAL A 141 28.48 -7.75 -40.13
CA VAL A 141 28.11 -9.16 -39.98
C VAL A 141 28.85 -9.72 -38.78
N VAL A 142 28.16 -10.48 -37.94
CA VAL A 142 28.77 -11.36 -36.96
C VAL A 142 28.65 -12.78 -37.50
N ASP A 143 29.80 -13.40 -37.75
CA ASP A 143 29.87 -14.76 -38.29
C ASP A 143 29.44 -15.76 -37.21
N VAL A 144 29.03 -16.97 -37.63
CA VAL A 144 28.58 -18.04 -36.72
C VAL A 144 29.63 -18.40 -35.66
N ASN A 145 30.90 -18.15 -35.95
CA ASN A 145 32.04 -18.40 -35.06
C ASN A 145 32.31 -17.23 -34.08
N GLY A 146 31.47 -16.18 -34.06
CA GLY A 146 31.63 -14.99 -33.22
C GLY A 146 32.63 -13.95 -33.74
N GLY A 147 33.16 -14.13 -34.96
CA GLY A 147 33.98 -13.14 -35.66
C GLY A 147 33.13 -11.98 -36.20
N VAL A 148 33.74 -10.82 -36.46
CA VAL A 148 33.05 -9.64 -36.99
C VAL A 148 33.63 -9.20 -38.33
N THR A 149 32.76 -8.94 -39.29
CA THR A 149 33.12 -8.26 -40.55
C THR A 149 32.76 -6.79 -40.41
N CYS A 150 33.76 -5.91 -40.57
CA CYS A 150 33.59 -4.47 -40.39
C CYS A 150 33.35 -3.76 -41.72
N GLY A 151 32.39 -2.84 -41.76
CA GLY A 151 32.20 -1.88 -42.83
C GLY A 151 32.65 -0.49 -42.40
N THR A 152 33.22 0.29 -43.31
CA THR A 152 33.45 1.72 -43.10
C THR A 152 32.11 2.43 -42.99
N PHE A 153 31.96 3.40 -42.08
CA PHE A 153 30.84 4.35 -42.18
C PHE A 153 30.97 5.06 -43.53
N ALA A 154 30.12 4.73 -44.50
CA ALA A 154 30.01 5.55 -45.70
C ALA A 154 29.40 6.89 -45.28
N GLU A 155 30.07 8.01 -45.61
CA GLU A 155 29.68 9.37 -45.22
C GLU A 155 28.38 9.89 -45.89
N GLU A 156 27.56 9.03 -46.49
CA GLU A 156 26.28 9.46 -47.07
C GLU A 156 25.16 8.48 -46.67
N GLY A 157 24.34 8.93 -45.72
CA GLY A 157 22.92 8.56 -45.56
C GLY A 157 22.58 7.07 -45.52
N HIS A 158 22.66 6.46 -44.33
CA HIS A 158 21.82 5.29 -44.04
C HIS A 158 20.38 5.76 -43.76
N SER A 159 19.61 5.98 -44.82
CA SER A 159 18.15 5.90 -44.76
C SER A 159 17.77 4.51 -45.29
N HIS A 160 17.42 3.60 -44.38
CA HIS A 160 16.73 2.37 -44.77
C HIS A 160 15.25 2.71 -44.93
N GLU A 161 14.61 2.24 -46.00
CA GLU A 161 13.16 2.45 -46.12
C GLU A 161 12.46 1.63 -45.04
N PHE A 162 11.47 2.24 -44.37
CA PHE A 162 10.66 1.58 -43.34
C PHE A 162 10.06 0.24 -43.80
N ALA A 163 9.81 0.12 -45.11
CA ALA A 163 9.35 -1.10 -45.78
C ALA A 163 10.30 -2.31 -45.64
N GLU A 164 11.55 -2.11 -45.23
CA GLU A 164 12.51 -3.20 -44.98
C GLU A 164 12.27 -3.91 -43.63
N ILE A 165 11.40 -3.37 -42.75
CA ILE A 165 11.02 -4.00 -41.49
C ILE A 165 9.80 -4.92 -41.72
N THR A 166 9.97 -6.23 -41.51
CA THR A 166 8.89 -7.22 -41.61
C THR A 166 8.26 -7.52 -40.23
N ASN A 167 6.97 -7.86 -40.19
CA ASN A 167 6.19 -8.13 -38.96
C ASN A 167 6.02 -6.91 -38.04
N VAL A 168 5.96 -5.71 -38.63
CA VAL A 168 5.56 -4.50 -37.92
C VAL A 168 4.08 -4.64 -37.53
N PRO A 169 3.71 -4.47 -36.24
CA PRO A 169 2.32 -4.37 -35.81
C PRO A 169 1.54 -3.38 -36.70
N ALA A 170 0.26 -3.63 -36.97
CA ALA A 170 -0.51 -2.84 -37.95
C ALA A 170 -0.56 -1.34 -37.59
N ASP A 171 -0.53 -1.06 -36.30
CA ASP A 171 -0.44 0.20 -35.59
C ASP A 171 0.92 0.91 -35.72
N LEU A 172 1.93 0.24 -36.28
CA LEU A 172 3.25 0.79 -36.59
C LEU A 172 3.56 0.75 -38.11
N ALA A 173 2.65 0.23 -38.94
CA ALA A 173 2.90 -0.06 -40.36
C ALA A 173 2.35 1.02 -41.33
N ASP A 174 1.89 2.16 -40.83
CA ASP A 174 1.28 3.23 -41.64
C ASP A 174 2.31 4.16 -42.32
N GLY A 175 3.60 3.97 -42.03
CA GLY A 175 4.70 4.58 -42.77
C GLY A 175 5.02 6.00 -42.32
N ASP A 176 4.74 6.36 -41.07
CA ASP A 176 5.40 7.48 -40.43
C ASP A 176 6.72 7.05 -39.74
N ASP A 177 7.70 7.93 -39.78
CA ASP A 177 8.89 7.87 -38.93
C ASP A 177 8.45 8.55 -37.62
N ASP A 178 8.49 7.84 -36.49
CA ASP A 178 8.03 8.26 -35.16
C ASP A 178 8.77 9.49 -34.58
N THR A 179 9.56 10.17 -35.40
CA THR A 179 10.09 11.51 -35.16
C THR A 179 9.27 12.64 -35.82
N THR A 180 8.20 12.32 -36.55
CA THR A 180 7.27 13.30 -37.13
C THR A 180 5.89 13.23 -36.50
N TYR A 181 5.83 13.81 -35.32
CA TYR A 181 4.62 14.17 -34.59
C TYR A 181 3.63 14.94 -35.48
N ASP A 182 2.48 14.35 -35.77
CA ASP A 182 1.43 14.93 -36.62
C ASP A 182 0.54 15.96 -35.89
N GLY A 183 0.78 16.15 -34.58
CA GLY A 183 0.11 17.12 -33.74
C GLY A 183 -1.37 16.85 -33.49
N SER A 184 -1.91 15.66 -33.81
CA SER A 184 -3.32 15.38 -33.52
C SER A 184 -3.58 14.93 -32.08
N ASP A 185 -2.59 14.32 -31.41
CA ASP A 185 -2.87 13.53 -30.21
C ASP A 185 -2.37 14.14 -28.89
N PHE A 186 -1.38 15.03 -28.93
CA PHE A 186 -0.83 15.69 -27.73
C PHE A 186 -0.49 17.17 -28.00
N ALA A 187 -0.46 18.02 -26.97
CA ALA A 187 -0.07 19.44 -27.08
C ALA A 187 1.42 19.65 -26.75
N VAL A 188 2.11 20.58 -27.43
CA VAL A 188 3.49 20.96 -27.03
C VAL A 188 3.49 21.76 -25.71
N SER A 189 4.53 21.57 -24.89
CA SER A 189 4.63 22.18 -23.55
C SER A 189 4.75 23.72 -23.58
N ASN A 190 4.51 24.38 -22.44
CA ASN A 190 4.50 25.85 -22.28
C ASN A 190 3.45 26.62 -23.09
N GLN A 191 2.32 25.99 -23.36
CA GLN A 191 1.15 26.66 -23.91
C GLN A 191 0.04 26.75 -22.86
N SER A 192 -0.71 27.85 -22.86
CA SER A 192 -1.90 28.01 -22.04
C SER A 192 -2.91 28.87 -22.77
N CYS A 193 -4.19 28.61 -22.53
CA CYS A 193 -5.24 29.51 -22.97
C CYS A 193 -5.32 30.72 -22.04
N ALA A 194 -5.71 31.87 -22.57
CA ALA A 194 -5.92 33.05 -21.74
C ALA A 194 -7.06 32.79 -20.73
N VAL A 195 -7.05 33.48 -19.59
CA VAL A 195 -8.11 33.36 -18.57
C VAL A 195 -9.49 33.55 -19.23
N GLY A 196 -10.36 32.54 -19.11
CA GLY A 196 -11.70 32.51 -19.74
C GLY A 196 -11.79 31.74 -21.07
N GLN A 197 -10.70 31.10 -21.50
CA GLN A 197 -10.65 30.25 -22.69
C GLN A 197 -10.35 28.80 -22.32
N VAL A 198 -10.83 27.86 -23.13
CA VAL A 198 -10.53 26.42 -23.01
C VAL A 198 -9.89 25.89 -24.29
N VAL A 199 -9.12 24.82 -24.17
CA VAL A 199 -8.57 24.10 -25.33
C VAL A 199 -9.73 23.43 -26.06
N SER A 200 -9.91 23.75 -27.34
CA SER A 200 -10.97 23.20 -28.20
C SER A 200 -10.47 22.16 -29.19
N ALA A 201 -9.20 22.25 -29.55
CA ALA A 201 -8.54 21.39 -30.50
C ALA A 201 -7.03 21.54 -30.32
N ILE A 202 -6.29 20.59 -30.86
CA ILE A 202 -4.85 20.66 -31.03
C ILE A 202 -4.60 20.72 -32.54
N ALA A 203 -3.87 21.74 -32.99
CA ALA A 203 -3.53 21.87 -34.40
C ALA A 203 -2.40 20.90 -34.75
N ALA A 204 -2.29 20.52 -36.03
CA ALA A 204 -1.29 19.56 -36.53
C ALA A 204 0.19 19.93 -36.27
N ASN A 205 0.47 21.12 -35.74
CA ASN A 205 1.80 21.52 -35.27
C ASN A 205 1.96 21.43 -33.74
N GLY A 206 1.02 20.77 -33.04
CA GLY A 206 0.97 20.64 -31.59
C GLY A 206 0.53 21.90 -30.84
N SER A 207 0.12 22.97 -31.53
CA SER A 207 -0.37 24.20 -30.87
C SER A 207 -1.79 24.05 -30.35
N ILE A 208 -2.06 24.52 -29.13
CA ILE A 208 -3.41 24.48 -28.56
C ILE A 208 -4.29 25.53 -29.22
N SER A 209 -5.47 25.12 -29.71
CA SER A 209 -6.47 26.01 -30.26
C SER A 209 -7.44 26.40 -29.15
N CYS A 210 -7.27 27.61 -28.62
CA CYS A 210 -8.12 28.12 -27.55
C CYS A 210 -9.42 28.70 -28.13
N VAL A 211 -10.56 28.19 -27.67
CA VAL A 211 -11.83 28.90 -27.84
C VAL A 211 -12.08 29.71 -26.59
N ASN A 212 -12.68 30.88 -26.75
CA ASN A 212 -13.43 31.45 -25.64
C ASN A 212 -14.42 30.38 -25.19
N LEU A 213 -14.50 30.13 -23.88
CA LEU A 213 -15.72 29.54 -23.34
C LEU A 213 -16.87 30.29 -24.00
N PRO A 214 -17.86 29.60 -24.60
CA PRO A 214 -18.95 30.27 -25.29
C PRO A 214 -19.39 31.38 -24.35
N ALA A 215 -19.25 32.63 -24.82
CA ALA A 215 -19.59 33.81 -24.03
C ALA A 215 -20.93 33.49 -23.42
N ALA A 216 -20.95 33.31 -22.09
CA ALA A 216 -21.99 32.57 -21.39
C ALA A 216 -23.30 32.85 -22.12
N SER A 217 -23.86 31.84 -22.82
CA SER A 217 -25.29 31.90 -23.06
C SER A 217 -25.81 32.13 -21.67
N SER A 218 -26.31 33.33 -21.41
CA SER A 218 -26.74 33.78 -20.09
C SER A 218 -27.37 32.57 -19.42
N PRO A 219 -26.87 32.13 -18.25
CA PRO A 219 -27.37 30.91 -17.62
C PRO A 219 -28.89 30.89 -17.76
N PRO A 220 -29.49 29.82 -18.31
CA PRO A 220 -30.93 29.80 -18.51
C PRO A 220 -31.60 30.18 -17.20
N ASP A 221 -32.61 31.04 -17.29
CA ASP A 221 -33.28 31.58 -16.12
C ASP A 221 -34.12 30.46 -15.48
N CYS A 222 -33.50 29.70 -14.55
CA CYS A 222 -34.11 28.56 -13.85
C CYS A 222 -35.10 29.03 -12.77
N ASN A 223 -35.98 29.98 -13.11
CA ASN A 223 -36.98 30.58 -12.22
C ASN A 223 -38.24 29.72 -12.03
N GLN A 224 -38.24 28.47 -12.53
CA GLN A 224 -39.33 27.54 -12.28
C GLN A 224 -39.15 26.88 -10.90
N SER A 225 -40.25 26.61 -10.19
CA SER A 225 -40.19 25.78 -8.98
C SER A 225 -39.54 24.45 -9.33
N ASN A 226 -38.58 24.04 -8.50
CA ASN A 226 -37.84 22.80 -8.62
C ASN A 226 -36.89 22.73 -9.83
N GLN A 227 -36.28 23.86 -10.23
CA GLN A 227 -35.15 23.84 -11.13
C GLN A 227 -33.92 24.49 -10.49
N ALA A 228 -32.77 23.84 -10.63
CA ALA A 228 -31.48 24.42 -10.27
C ALA A 228 -30.58 24.51 -11.50
N LEU A 229 -29.70 25.50 -11.51
CA LEU A 229 -28.70 25.65 -12.55
C LEU A 229 -27.52 24.70 -12.24
N GLN A 230 -27.27 23.72 -13.11
CA GLN A 230 -26.17 22.77 -12.98
C GLN A 230 -25.20 22.92 -14.15
N TYR A 231 -23.90 22.85 -13.87
CA TYR A 231 -22.86 22.82 -14.88
C TYR A 231 -22.44 21.37 -15.14
N ASP A 232 -22.50 20.97 -16.41
CA ASP A 232 -22.03 19.68 -16.92
C ASP A 232 -20.78 19.92 -17.78
N SER A 233 -19.72 19.13 -17.58
CA SER A 233 -18.47 19.22 -18.36
C SER A 233 -18.67 18.89 -19.85
N VAL A 234 -19.75 18.21 -20.21
CA VAL A 234 -20.11 17.86 -21.59
C VAL A 234 -21.11 18.86 -22.19
N ASN A 235 -22.10 19.31 -21.41
CA ASN A 235 -23.26 20.08 -21.92
C ASN A 235 -23.36 21.53 -21.42
N GLY A 236 -22.44 22.01 -20.58
CA GLY A 236 -22.46 23.38 -20.04
C GLY A 236 -23.56 23.64 -18.99
N TRP A 237 -23.98 24.90 -18.84
CA TRP A 237 -25.01 25.31 -17.88
C TRP A 237 -26.42 24.90 -18.32
N ASN A 238 -27.10 24.06 -17.53
CA ASN A 238 -28.43 23.55 -17.80
C ASN A 238 -29.35 23.70 -16.58
N CYS A 239 -30.65 23.89 -16.79
CA CYS A 239 -31.63 23.79 -15.70
C CYS A 239 -31.97 22.32 -15.47
N VAL A 240 -31.66 21.81 -14.30
CA VAL A 240 -32.00 20.44 -13.89
C VAL A 240 -33.18 20.44 -12.93
N ASP A 241 -34.05 19.45 -13.09
CA ASP A 241 -35.23 19.27 -12.25
C ASP A 241 -34.82 18.69 -10.88
N ILE A 242 -34.92 19.50 -9.82
CA ILE A 242 -34.63 19.10 -8.44
C ILE A 242 -35.82 18.43 -7.74
N THR A 243 -36.84 17.99 -8.50
CA THR A 243 -37.90 17.10 -7.94
C THR A 243 -37.36 15.74 -7.48
N PHE A 244 -36.12 15.41 -7.83
CA PHE A 244 -35.33 14.42 -7.10
C PHE A 244 -34.55 15.14 -5.99
N SER A 245 -34.91 14.89 -4.74
CA SER A 245 -34.10 15.31 -3.61
C SER A 245 -32.78 14.54 -3.69
N GLY A 246 -31.69 15.18 -4.13
CA GLY A 246 -30.35 14.63 -4.04
C GLY A 246 -29.90 14.47 -2.58
N PRO A 247 -28.63 14.11 -2.32
CA PRO A 247 -28.15 13.86 -0.96
C PRO A 247 -28.35 15.02 0.02
N SER A 248 -28.48 16.27 -0.44
CA SER A 248 -28.78 17.41 0.45
C SER A 248 -30.24 17.51 0.86
N ALA A 249 -31.13 16.73 0.24
CA ALA A 249 -32.58 16.87 0.36
C ALA A 249 -33.11 18.29 0.08
N GLY A 250 -32.39 19.07 -0.74
CA GLY A 250 -32.72 20.46 -1.07
C GLY A 250 -32.11 21.50 -0.12
N GLU A 251 -31.28 21.09 0.84
CA GLU A 251 -30.63 21.99 1.81
C GLU A 251 -29.34 22.63 1.28
N ALA A 252 -28.84 22.21 0.12
CA ALA A 252 -27.67 22.81 -0.54
C ALA A 252 -27.88 24.29 -0.84
N GLN A 253 -26.89 25.11 -0.49
CA GLN A 253 -26.91 26.53 -0.76
C GLN A 253 -26.69 26.76 -2.26
N GLY A 254 -27.68 27.36 -2.92
CA GLY A 254 -27.66 27.61 -4.36
C GLY A 254 -28.11 26.39 -5.14
N PHE A 255 -27.17 25.48 -5.43
CA PHE A 255 -27.39 24.25 -6.19
C PHE A 255 -26.54 23.12 -5.62
N GLU A 256 -26.84 21.87 -5.96
CA GLU A 256 -26.00 20.72 -5.59
C GLU A 256 -24.89 20.52 -6.63
N ILE A 257 -23.66 20.32 -6.15
CA ILE A 257 -22.53 19.85 -6.96
C ILE A 257 -22.10 18.50 -6.42
N THR A 258 -22.02 17.47 -7.25
CA THR A 258 -21.41 16.19 -6.87
C THR A 258 -19.99 16.13 -7.41
N ASP A 259 -19.01 15.94 -6.54
CA ASP A 259 -17.61 15.81 -6.93
C ASP A 259 -17.30 14.41 -7.50
N SER A 260 -16.10 14.25 -8.06
CA SER A 260 -15.69 12.96 -8.64
C SER A 260 -15.58 11.82 -7.59
N TRP A 261 -15.51 12.14 -6.30
CA TRP A 261 -15.51 11.17 -5.19
C TRP A 261 -16.94 10.87 -4.68
N GLY A 262 -17.96 11.42 -5.34
CA GLY A 262 -19.37 11.17 -5.08
C GLY A 262 -19.97 12.02 -3.95
N ASP A 263 -19.19 12.89 -3.32
CA ASP A 263 -19.69 13.75 -2.25
C ASP A 263 -20.47 14.92 -2.84
N THR A 264 -21.55 15.34 -2.17
CA THR A 264 -22.40 16.43 -2.62
C THR A 264 -22.13 17.70 -1.82
N TRP A 265 -22.08 18.84 -2.50
CA TRP A 265 -21.61 20.11 -1.95
C TRP A 265 -22.63 21.22 -2.14
N ASP A 266 -22.55 22.24 -1.28
CA ASP A 266 -23.10 23.55 -1.61
C ASP A 266 -22.49 24.08 -2.93
N GLY A 267 -23.36 24.55 -3.83
CA GLY A 267 -22.96 25.15 -5.09
C GLY A 267 -22.41 26.57 -4.97
N ILE A 268 -22.76 27.29 -3.90
CA ILE A 268 -22.22 28.62 -3.58
C ILE A 268 -21.80 28.73 -2.12
N GLU A 269 -20.87 29.64 -1.84
CA GLU A 269 -20.39 29.90 -0.49
C GLU A 269 -21.51 30.44 0.42
N ARG A 270 -21.58 29.93 1.65
CA ARG A 270 -22.42 30.48 2.72
C ARG A 270 -21.74 31.67 3.37
N GLN A 271 -22.58 32.54 3.96
CA GLN A 271 -22.12 33.75 4.66
C GLN A 271 -21.12 33.43 5.76
N ALA A 272 -20.15 34.34 5.95
CA ALA A 272 -19.09 34.13 6.93
C ALA A 272 -19.63 34.02 8.36
N LYS A 273 -19.19 32.99 9.09
CA LYS A 273 -19.53 32.72 10.49
C LYS A 273 -18.30 32.27 11.28
N SER A 274 -18.38 32.27 12.61
CA SER A 274 -17.39 31.55 13.41
C SER A 274 -17.42 30.06 13.07
N TRP A 275 -16.32 29.34 13.33
CA TRP A 275 -16.25 27.92 13.00
C TRP A 275 -17.37 27.13 13.69
N ALA A 276 -17.63 27.39 14.98
CA ALA A 276 -18.67 26.70 15.74
C ALA A 276 -20.09 26.93 15.18
N GLU A 277 -20.37 28.16 14.74
CA GLU A 277 -21.67 28.49 14.11
C GLU A 277 -21.78 27.91 12.69
N ALA A 278 -20.68 27.86 11.94
CA ALA A 278 -20.63 27.24 10.61
C ALA A 278 -20.84 25.73 10.69
N ASP A 279 -20.14 25.07 11.62
CA ASP A 279 -20.27 23.63 11.91
C ASP A 279 -21.70 23.29 12.34
N GLN A 280 -22.26 24.04 13.31
CA GLN A 280 -23.65 23.87 13.72
C GLN A 280 -24.63 24.09 12.56
N THR A 281 -24.35 25.05 11.67
CA THR A 281 -25.18 25.27 10.47
C THR A 281 -25.18 24.03 9.60
N CYS A 282 -24.03 23.50 9.20
CA CYS A 282 -23.98 22.31 8.36
C CYS A 282 -24.61 21.08 9.02
N ASN A 283 -24.32 20.84 10.31
CA ASN A 283 -24.90 19.73 11.06
C ASN A 283 -26.43 19.82 11.13
N SER A 284 -27.00 21.02 11.25
CA SER A 284 -28.47 21.21 11.25
C SER A 284 -29.16 20.87 9.92
N LEU A 285 -28.39 20.81 8.83
CA LEU A 285 -28.83 20.49 7.48
C LEU A 285 -28.57 19.02 7.10
N GLY A 286 -28.16 18.18 8.07
CA GLY A 286 -27.73 16.80 7.79
C GLY A 286 -26.40 16.71 7.03
N ALA A 287 -25.62 17.78 7.01
CA ALA A 287 -24.32 17.90 6.37
C ALA A 287 -23.20 18.01 7.42
N ARG A 288 -21.98 18.27 6.98
CA ARG A 288 -20.86 18.72 7.83
C ARG A 288 -20.00 19.76 7.13
N LEU A 289 -19.04 20.34 7.84
CA LEU A 289 -17.95 21.06 7.19
C LEU A 289 -16.99 20.05 6.51
N PRO A 290 -16.40 20.40 5.36
CA PRO A 290 -15.42 19.57 4.66
C PRO A 290 -14.06 19.57 5.38
N THR A 291 -13.20 18.59 5.11
CA THR A 291 -11.79 18.63 5.53
C THR A 291 -10.94 19.50 4.59
N ILE A 292 -9.68 19.76 4.96
CA ILE A 292 -8.71 20.43 4.07
C ILE A 292 -8.48 19.55 2.83
N THR A 293 -8.34 18.24 2.99
CA THR A 293 -8.12 17.31 1.85
C THR A 293 -9.30 17.35 0.88
N GLU A 294 -10.53 17.32 1.39
CA GLU A 294 -11.75 17.39 0.57
C GLU A 294 -11.86 18.70 -0.19
N LEU A 295 -11.60 19.84 0.46
CA LEU A 295 -11.58 21.14 -0.22
C LEU A 295 -10.44 21.24 -1.24
N TYR A 296 -9.26 20.70 -0.93
CA TYR A 296 -8.10 20.76 -1.80
C TYR A 296 -8.29 19.96 -3.08
N ARG A 297 -8.80 18.72 -3.00
CA ARG A 297 -8.97 17.85 -4.18
C ARG A 297 -9.99 18.42 -5.19
N VAL A 298 -11.00 19.15 -4.72
CA VAL A 298 -12.02 19.78 -5.58
C VAL A 298 -11.66 21.20 -6.01
N SER A 299 -10.53 21.73 -5.53
CA SER A 299 -10.04 23.06 -5.90
C SER A 299 -9.46 23.10 -7.31
N GLY A 300 -9.33 24.30 -7.88
CA GLY A 300 -8.72 24.52 -9.19
C GLY A 300 -7.24 24.12 -9.30
N ALA A 301 -6.56 23.86 -8.17
CA ALA A 301 -5.21 23.31 -8.18
C ALA A 301 -5.16 21.78 -8.40
N PHE A 302 -6.30 21.10 -8.31
CA PHE A 302 -6.38 19.65 -8.46
C PHE A 302 -7.44 19.24 -9.51
N LYS A 303 -8.69 18.91 -9.14
CA LYS A 303 -9.74 18.57 -10.12
C LYS A 303 -10.59 19.74 -10.59
N GLY A 304 -10.80 20.74 -9.75
CA GLY A 304 -11.67 21.88 -10.09
C GLY A 304 -13.16 21.51 -10.22
N ASP A 305 -13.60 20.38 -9.66
CA ASP A 305 -14.99 19.91 -9.75
C ASP A 305 -15.98 20.87 -9.08
N VAL A 306 -15.56 21.48 -7.96
CA VAL A 306 -16.37 22.41 -7.16
C VAL A 306 -15.83 23.83 -7.28
N GLY A 307 -14.50 23.98 -7.34
CA GLY A 307 -13.84 25.29 -7.36
C GLY A 307 -13.98 26.03 -8.67
N SER A 308 -14.36 27.32 -8.59
CA SER A 308 -14.41 28.21 -9.76
C SER A 308 -13.30 29.29 -9.72
N PRO A 309 -12.92 29.88 -10.87
CA PRO A 309 -11.89 30.93 -10.91
C PRO A 309 -12.29 32.23 -10.17
N TYR A 310 -13.52 32.33 -9.68
CA TYR A 310 -14.06 33.50 -9.00
C TYR A 310 -14.14 33.34 -7.46
N GLU A 311 -13.83 32.15 -6.94
CA GLU A 311 -13.91 31.81 -5.50
C GLU A 311 -12.63 32.19 -4.74
N THR A 312 -12.48 33.49 -4.52
CA THR A 312 -11.25 34.03 -3.93
C THR A 312 -11.18 33.92 -2.40
N ASN A 313 -12.24 33.41 -1.75
CA ASN A 313 -12.34 33.33 -0.30
C ASN A 313 -11.74 32.04 0.26
N TYR A 314 -11.25 32.11 1.49
CA TYR A 314 -10.86 30.94 2.27
C TYR A 314 -12.08 30.36 2.99
N LEU A 315 -12.39 29.11 2.71
CA LEU A 315 -13.52 28.38 3.29
C LEU A 315 -13.11 27.63 4.54
N TRP A 316 -13.97 27.60 5.54
CA TRP A 316 -13.76 26.77 6.73
C TRP A 316 -13.64 25.29 6.37
N SER A 317 -12.66 24.62 6.99
CA SER A 317 -12.64 23.17 7.13
C SER A 317 -12.98 22.75 8.56
N GLN A 318 -13.37 21.50 8.76
CA GLN A 318 -13.49 20.91 10.09
C GLN A 318 -12.13 20.60 10.73
N THR A 319 -11.06 20.55 9.95
CA THR A 319 -9.71 20.14 10.36
C THR A 319 -9.07 21.13 11.33
N TRP A 320 -8.57 20.62 12.45
CA TRP A 320 -7.76 21.40 13.39
C TRP A 320 -6.37 21.67 12.85
N TRP A 321 -5.94 22.94 12.90
CA TRP A 321 -4.57 23.32 12.58
C TRP A 321 -3.66 23.28 13.79
N ASP A 322 -4.19 23.68 14.94
CA ASP A 322 -3.57 23.62 16.27
C ASP A 322 -4.68 23.71 17.34
N LYS A 323 -4.31 24.02 18.59
CA LYS A 323 -5.23 24.14 19.72
C LYS A 323 -6.34 25.20 19.56
N THR A 324 -6.11 26.22 18.75
CA THR A 324 -6.98 27.40 18.63
C THR A 324 -7.40 27.73 17.20
N ASN A 325 -6.65 27.25 16.21
CA ASN A 325 -6.85 27.55 14.81
C ASN A 325 -7.44 26.36 14.04
N LYS A 326 -8.32 26.67 13.09
CA LYS A 326 -8.89 25.74 12.13
C LYS A 326 -8.29 25.98 10.75
N GLY A 327 -8.14 24.92 9.97
CA GLY A 327 -7.68 25.01 8.59
C GLY A 327 -8.73 25.65 7.69
N ARG A 328 -8.25 26.32 6.63
CA ARG A 328 -9.09 26.86 5.56
C ARG A 328 -8.43 26.67 4.21
N VAL A 329 -9.26 26.51 3.19
CA VAL A 329 -8.82 26.31 1.80
C VAL A 329 -9.51 27.30 0.89
N ARG A 330 -8.79 27.86 -0.07
CA ARG A 330 -9.35 28.65 -1.15
C ARG A 330 -9.55 27.78 -2.39
N LEU A 331 -10.78 27.73 -2.90
CA LEU A 331 -11.13 26.80 -3.97
C LEU A 331 -10.57 27.19 -5.35
N THR A 332 -10.26 28.46 -5.61
CA THR A 332 -9.67 28.86 -6.89
C THR A 332 -8.30 28.23 -7.17
N ASP A 333 -7.44 28.09 -6.16
CA ASP A 333 -6.04 27.68 -6.34
C ASP A 333 -5.55 26.68 -5.28
N GLY A 334 -6.45 26.12 -4.48
CA GLY A 334 -6.12 25.16 -3.43
C GLY A 334 -5.22 25.72 -2.33
N ALA A 335 -5.07 27.06 -2.22
CA ALA A 335 -4.22 27.66 -1.21
C ALA A 335 -4.76 27.36 0.19
N ILE A 336 -3.87 26.96 1.10
CA ILE A 336 -4.19 26.56 2.46
C ILE A 336 -3.69 27.63 3.44
N ASN A 337 -4.54 27.99 4.40
CA ASN A 337 -4.13 28.74 5.57
C ASN A 337 -4.90 28.27 6.82
N ASN A 338 -4.74 28.99 7.92
CA ASN A 338 -5.51 28.77 9.14
C ASN A 338 -6.02 30.10 9.72
N SER A 339 -6.93 30.01 10.67
CA SER A 339 -7.39 31.15 11.48
C SER A 339 -8.01 30.68 12.78
N PHE A 340 -8.05 31.57 13.78
CA PHE A 340 -8.71 31.30 15.05
C PHE A 340 -10.15 30.84 14.80
N ALA A 341 -10.57 29.77 15.48
CA ALA A 341 -11.92 29.21 15.33
C ALA A 341 -13.05 30.23 15.65
N THR A 342 -12.73 31.28 16.42
CA THR A 342 -13.63 32.39 16.76
C THR A 342 -13.73 33.47 15.68
N SER A 343 -12.85 33.47 14.67
CA SER A 343 -12.90 34.41 13.54
C SER A 343 -14.05 34.07 12.60
N SER A 344 -14.51 35.02 11.79
CA SER A 344 -15.51 34.73 10.76
C SER A 344 -14.85 34.35 9.44
N SER A 345 -15.29 33.25 8.83
CA SER A 345 -14.92 32.86 7.46
C SER A 345 -16.13 32.29 6.73
N PRO A 346 -16.24 32.49 5.40
CA PRO A 346 -17.21 31.77 4.58
C PRO A 346 -16.99 30.26 4.68
N PHE A 347 -18.00 29.48 4.32
CA PHE A 347 -17.94 28.03 4.36
C PHE A 347 -18.88 27.41 3.32
N ARG A 348 -18.67 26.13 3.08
CA ARG A 348 -19.60 25.27 2.34
C ARG A 348 -19.86 24.03 3.18
N CYS A 349 -21.07 23.52 3.09
CA CYS A 349 -21.46 22.24 3.66
C CYS A 349 -21.27 21.14 2.61
N ILE A 350 -20.89 19.97 3.11
CA ILE A 350 -20.74 18.74 2.33
C ILE A 350 -21.70 17.67 2.89
N TRP A 351 -22.45 17.03 2.01
CA TRP A 351 -23.26 15.84 2.24
C TRP A 351 -22.48 14.64 1.69
N PRO A 352 -21.69 13.98 2.54
CA PRO A 352 -20.86 12.89 2.09
C PRO A 352 -21.69 11.66 1.70
N GLN A 353 -21.13 10.81 0.85
CA GLN A 353 -21.67 9.46 0.64
C GLN A 353 -21.66 8.67 1.96
N ALA A 354 -22.51 7.64 2.05
CA ALA A 354 -22.47 6.70 3.17
C ALA A 354 -21.08 6.05 3.24
N SER A 355 -20.27 6.46 4.22
CA SER A 355 -18.89 6.01 4.35
C SER A 355 -18.80 4.73 5.18
N VAL A 356 -17.88 3.84 4.81
CA VAL A 356 -17.54 2.65 5.61
C VAL A 356 -16.60 3.01 6.76
N SER A 357 -16.58 2.19 7.81
CA SER A 357 -15.80 2.42 9.04
C SER A 357 -14.31 2.04 8.93
N TYR A 358 -13.75 2.02 7.72
CA TYR A 358 -12.38 1.60 7.44
C TYR A 358 -11.81 2.38 6.25
N PHE A 359 -10.48 2.38 6.10
CA PHE A 359 -9.72 3.21 5.18
C PHE A 359 -9.67 2.55 3.79
N THR A 360 -10.63 2.88 2.92
CA THR A 360 -10.70 2.31 1.56
C THR A 360 -11.34 3.27 0.55
N GLY A 361 -11.14 3.00 -0.74
CA GLY A 361 -11.76 3.71 -1.85
C GLY A 361 -11.62 5.22 -1.74
N ASN A 362 -12.75 5.94 -1.73
CA ASN A 362 -12.79 7.40 -1.74
C ASN A 362 -12.23 8.08 -0.48
N LYS A 363 -11.90 7.31 0.58
CA LYS A 363 -11.18 7.81 1.76
C LYS A 363 -9.67 7.96 1.53
N CYS A 364 -9.12 7.21 0.58
CA CYS A 364 -7.72 7.29 0.20
C CYS A 364 -7.49 8.44 -0.77
N MET A 365 -6.33 9.06 -0.65
CA MET A 365 -5.87 10.08 -1.59
C MET A 365 -5.31 9.39 -2.84
N GLY A 366 -6.00 9.57 -3.95
CA GLY A 366 -5.74 8.95 -5.24
C GLY A 366 -6.64 9.55 -6.33
N GLU A 367 -6.60 9.00 -7.53
CA GLU A 367 -7.57 9.34 -8.56
C GLU A 367 -8.98 8.85 -8.17
N PRO A 368 -10.06 9.55 -8.57
CA PRO A 368 -11.42 9.11 -8.27
C PRO A 368 -11.68 7.68 -8.76
N GLY A 369 -12.16 6.81 -7.87
CA GLY A 369 -12.42 5.39 -8.16
C GLY A 369 -11.20 4.47 -8.06
N ASP A 370 -9.98 5.00 -7.86
CA ASP A 370 -8.81 4.17 -7.60
C ASP A 370 -8.88 3.51 -6.21
N ALA A 371 -8.35 2.29 -6.12
CA ALA A 371 -8.04 1.68 -4.85
C ALA A 371 -6.83 2.38 -4.19
N CYS A 372 -6.77 2.27 -2.86
CA CYS A 372 -5.61 2.65 -2.06
C CYS A 372 -4.38 1.83 -2.47
N TRP A 373 -3.19 2.27 -2.07
CA TRP A 373 -1.97 1.48 -2.24
C TRP A 373 -1.95 0.34 -1.22
N ASP A 374 -1.75 -0.90 -1.68
CA ASP A 374 -1.63 -2.06 -0.78
C ASP A 374 -0.34 -1.95 0.03
N HIS A 375 -0.46 -1.88 1.36
CA HIS A 375 0.70 -1.75 2.22
C HIS A 375 1.46 -3.07 2.28
N VAL A 376 2.76 -3.02 2.02
CA VAL A 376 3.60 -4.22 2.02
C VAL A 376 3.92 -4.68 3.44
N GLY A 377 4.26 -5.96 3.63
CA GLY A 377 4.49 -6.51 4.97
C GLY A 377 3.21 -6.96 5.70
N PHE A 378 2.02 -6.61 5.18
CA PHE A 378 0.73 -7.10 5.68
C PHE A 378 0.03 -7.98 4.64
N PRO A 379 -0.07 -9.30 4.87
CA PRO A 379 -0.74 -10.21 3.93
C PRO A 379 -2.19 -9.82 3.65
N ASN A 380 -2.72 -10.29 2.51
CA ASN A 380 -4.13 -10.13 2.09
C ASN A 380 -4.60 -8.67 1.99
N ASN A 381 -3.68 -7.73 1.77
CA ASN A 381 -3.95 -6.30 1.67
C ASN A 381 -4.69 -5.76 2.91
N THR A 382 -4.45 -6.30 4.10
CA THR A 382 -5.18 -5.91 5.32
C THR A 382 -4.92 -4.46 5.74
N MET A 383 -3.76 -3.92 5.36
CA MET A 383 -3.36 -2.53 5.51
C MET A 383 -3.19 -1.88 4.14
N VAL A 384 -3.56 -0.61 4.04
CA VAL A 384 -3.38 0.21 2.83
C VAL A 384 -2.89 1.61 3.18
N MET A 385 -2.31 2.28 2.19
CA MET A 385 -1.78 3.63 2.30
C MET A 385 -2.41 4.53 1.23
N ASP A 386 -2.43 5.84 1.47
CA ASP A 386 -2.69 6.83 0.42
C ASP A 386 -1.73 6.60 -0.77
N LYS A 387 -2.28 6.61 -2.00
CA LYS A 387 -1.53 6.43 -3.25
C LYS A 387 -0.88 7.72 -3.75
N MET A 388 -1.37 8.87 -3.28
CA MET A 388 -0.80 10.20 -3.50
C MET A 388 -0.66 10.96 -2.20
N GLU A 389 0.24 11.94 -2.18
CA GLU A 389 0.44 12.81 -1.03
C GLU A 389 -0.74 13.77 -0.84
N ARG A 390 -1.24 13.87 0.40
CA ARG A 390 -2.20 14.89 0.80
C ARG A 390 -1.55 16.28 0.82
N PRO A 391 -2.35 17.36 0.74
CA PRO A 391 -1.80 18.71 0.66
C PRO A 391 -1.03 19.11 1.92
N PRO A 392 -0.14 20.12 1.83
CA PRO A 392 0.70 20.50 2.96
C PRO A 392 -0.09 21.16 4.09
N VAL A 393 0.03 20.62 5.31
CA VAL A 393 -0.66 21.09 6.52
C VAL A 393 0.26 21.04 7.76
N SER A 394 -0.21 21.56 8.91
CA SER A 394 0.49 21.37 10.19
C SER A 394 0.47 19.90 10.62
N TYR A 395 1.39 19.51 11.50
CA TYR A 395 1.42 18.14 12.05
C TYR A 395 0.09 17.70 12.67
N VAL A 396 -0.55 18.62 13.41
CA VAL A 396 -1.85 18.42 14.07
C VAL A 396 -2.94 18.13 13.05
N ALA A 397 -2.97 18.91 11.96
CA ALA A 397 -3.92 18.75 10.87
C ALA A 397 -3.68 17.45 10.10
N ALA A 398 -2.42 17.06 9.86
CA ALA A 398 -2.10 15.80 9.19
C ALA A 398 -2.66 14.61 9.97
N THR A 399 -2.49 14.61 11.30
CA THR A 399 -3.08 13.57 12.17
C THR A 399 -4.62 13.63 12.16
N ASP A 400 -5.20 14.84 12.20
CA ASP A 400 -6.66 15.03 12.20
C ASP A 400 -7.31 14.50 10.92
N GLU A 401 -6.68 14.79 9.78
CA GLU A 401 -7.12 14.34 8.46
C GLU A 401 -7.03 12.82 8.31
N CYS A 402 -5.99 12.19 8.85
CA CYS A 402 -5.87 10.73 8.83
C CYS A 402 -6.90 10.06 9.74
N ALA A 403 -7.05 10.54 10.99
CA ALA A 403 -8.07 10.04 11.90
C ALA A 403 -9.47 10.15 11.28
N PHE A 404 -9.78 11.29 10.66
CA PHE A 404 -11.06 11.51 9.97
C PHE A 404 -11.39 10.45 8.91
N VAL A 405 -10.38 9.91 8.23
CA VAL A 405 -10.55 8.86 7.22
C VAL A 405 -10.37 7.44 7.78
N ASN A 406 -10.44 7.26 9.11
CA ASN A 406 -10.24 6.01 9.82
C ASN A 406 -8.85 5.40 9.59
N ALA A 407 -7.84 6.26 9.58
CA ALA A 407 -6.45 5.92 9.32
C ALA A 407 -5.54 6.68 10.29
N HIS A 408 -4.25 6.38 10.21
CA HIS A 408 -3.19 6.97 11.02
C HIS A 408 -2.23 7.74 10.14
N LEU A 409 -1.54 8.71 10.72
CA LEU A 409 -0.42 9.34 10.03
C LEU A 409 0.69 8.31 9.84
N ALA A 410 1.05 8.03 8.58
CA ALA A 410 2.07 7.05 8.25
C ALA A 410 3.38 7.34 8.96
N ASP A 411 4.02 6.30 9.47
CA ASP A 411 5.32 6.36 10.11
C ASP A 411 6.45 6.10 9.08
N GLN A 412 7.69 6.30 9.50
CA GLN A 412 8.87 6.18 8.66
C GLN A 412 9.09 4.75 8.18
N GLN A 413 8.66 3.75 8.96
CA GLN A 413 8.70 2.36 8.52
C GLN A 413 7.66 2.16 7.41
N ASP A 414 6.43 2.65 7.57
CA ASP A 414 5.41 2.58 6.51
C ASP A 414 5.94 3.17 5.20
N TYR A 415 6.57 4.35 5.26
CA TYR A 415 7.18 4.95 4.07
C TYR A 415 8.35 4.12 3.53
N ALA A 416 9.31 3.72 4.36
CA ALA A 416 10.47 2.98 3.90
C ALA A 416 10.06 1.68 3.20
N GLU A 417 9.16 0.91 3.80
CA GLU A 417 8.68 -0.36 3.26
C GLU A 417 7.95 -0.17 1.93
N ASN A 418 7.03 0.78 1.85
CA ASN A 418 6.25 1.00 0.63
C ASN A 418 7.05 1.67 -0.48
N ILE A 419 7.94 2.62 -0.18
CA ILE A 419 8.77 3.29 -1.19
C ILE A 419 9.75 2.29 -1.82
N ILE A 420 10.42 1.47 -1.00
CA ILE A 420 11.30 0.40 -1.49
C ILE A 420 10.51 -0.56 -2.40
N ASN A 421 9.24 -0.82 -2.08
CA ASN A 421 8.35 -1.64 -2.89
C ASN A 421 7.56 -0.89 -3.97
N GLY A 422 7.99 0.32 -4.33
CA GLY A 422 7.51 1.01 -5.52
C GLY A 422 6.31 1.95 -5.33
N LEU A 423 6.06 2.45 -4.12
CA LEU A 423 5.02 3.46 -3.85
C LEU A 423 5.10 4.61 -4.86
N PRO A 424 4.02 4.88 -5.62
CA PRO A 424 4.07 5.87 -6.69
C PRO A 424 3.90 7.31 -6.17
N ASN A 425 4.10 8.26 -7.08
CA ASN A 425 3.76 9.68 -6.91
C ASN A 425 4.55 10.41 -5.79
N GLY A 426 5.82 10.10 -5.59
CA GLY A 426 6.71 10.94 -4.78
C GLY A 426 6.92 12.30 -5.45
N THR A 427 6.60 13.41 -4.78
CA THR A 427 6.71 14.75 -5.37
C THR A 427 8.04 15.44 -5.06
N ASN A 428 8.96 14.75 -4.38
CA ASN A 428 10.17 15.32 -3.77
C ASN A 428 9.88 16.42 -2.73
N SER A 429 8.63 16.50 -2.24
CA SER A 429 8.25 17.36 -1.12
C SER A 429 8.44 16.61 0.19
N TRP A 430 8.86 17.34 1.22
CA TRP A 430 8.88 16.82 2.58
C TRP A 430 7.47 16.48 3.07
N GLN A 431 7.35 15.33 3.70
CA GLN A 431 6.13 14.77 4.25
C GLN A 431 6.27 14.46 5.73
N TRP A 432 5.21 14.73 6.50
CA TRP A 432 5.12 14.33 7.89
C TRP A 432 5.12 12.81 8.03
N THR A 433 5.83 12.34 9.06
CA THR A 433 5.69 10.99 9.62
C THR A 433 5.17 11.06 11.05
N SER A 434 4.57 9.99 11.57
CA SER A 434 4.17 9.96 12.99
C SER A 434 5.33 9.73 13.98
N ASN A 435 6.56 9.46 13.51
CA ASN A 435 7.70 9.23 14.39
C ASN A 435 8.17 10.51 15.06
N HIS A 436 8.20 10.50 16.39
CA HIS A 436 8.72 11.61 17.16
C HIS A 436 10.22 11.47 17.41
N ALA A 437 11.01 12.12 16.56
CA ALA A 437 12.47 11.98 16.55
C ALA A 437 13.14 12.49 17.84
N ARG A 438 12.75 13.67 18.36
CA ARG A 438 13.24 14.27 19.63
C ARG A 438 12.32 15.39 20.13
N TYR A 439 11.96 15.39 21.42
CA TYR A 439 11.17 16.47 22.04
C TYR A 439 9.88 16.78 21.27
N ASP A 440 9.82 17.95 20.64
CA ASP A 440 8.73 18.46 19.82
C ASP A 440 8.97 18.29 18.32
N TRP A 441 9.93 17.47 17.89
CA TRP A 441 10.29 17.25 16.49
C TRP A 441 9.72 15.93 15.96
N ALA A 442 9.28 15.96 14.71
CA ALA A 442 8.86 14.79 13.96
C ALA A 442 9.82 14.53 12.80
N ALA A 443 9.98 13.26 12.43
CA ALA A 443 10.71 12.91 11.22
C ALA A 443 9.89 13.30 9.97
N LEU A 444 10.63 13.65 8.93
CA LEU A 444 10.13 13.98 7.61
C LEU A 444 10.72 13.00 6.61
N VAL A 445 9.94 12.64 5.60
CA VAL A 445 10.40 11.84 4.47
C VAL A 445 10.13 12.55 3.16
N ARG A 446 10.90 12.27 2.12
CA ARG A 446 10.60 12.64 0.73
C ARG A 446 11.25 11.65 -0.21
N TRP A 447 10.67 11.50 -1.39
CA TRP A 447 11.26 10.77 -2.52
C TRP A 447 10.66 11.31 -3.82
N GLN A 448 11.20 10.89 -4.97
CA GLN A 448 10.71 11.32 -6.27
C GLN A 448 10.14 10.15 -7.08
N ASN A 449 8.93 10.32 -7.60
CA ASN A 449 8.17 9.34 -8.39
C ASN A 449 8.11 7.97 -7.71
N THR A 450 8.64 6.94 -8.37
CA THR A 450 8.86 5.61 -7.83
C THR A 450 10.36 5.46 -7.63
N ASP A 451 10.79 5.34 -6.37
CA ASP A 451 12.21 5.28 -6.01
C ASP A 451 12.50 4.07 -5.14
N THR A 452 12.78 2.93 -5.78
CA THR A 452 13.09 1.68 -5.06
C THR A 452 14.48 1.69 -4.41
N LEU A 453 15.27 2.76 -4.61
CA LEU A 453 16.60 2.94 -4.00
C LEU A 453 16.56 3.89 -2.79
N TYR A 454 15.37 4.10 -2.21
CA TYR A 454 15.18 4.93 -1.04
C TYR A 454 16.16 4.60 0.09
N ASP A 455 16.98 5.59 0.44
CA ASP A 455 17.97 5.52 1.50
C ASP A 455 17.50 6.34 2.70
N ASP A 456 16.94 5.63 3.68
CA ASP A 456 16.41 6.20 4.92
C ASP A 456 17.48 6.80 5.86
N HIS A 457 18.73 6.93 5.41
CA HIS A 457 19.83 7.55 6.17
C HIS A 457 20.03 9.03 5.88
N SER A 458 19.97 9.43 4.61
CA SER A 458 20.52 10.71 4.16
C SER A 458 19.55 11.88 4.35
N ASP A 459 20.09 13.09 4.52
CA ASP A 459 19.34 14.35 4.48
C ASP A 459 18.59 14.60 3.16
N THR A 460 18.86 13.76 2.16
CA THR A 460 18.17 13.74 0.88
C THR A 460 16.79 13.10 0.99
N TYR A 461 16.63 12.02 1.75
CA TYR A 461 15.35 11.30 1.85
C TYR A 461 14.65 11.53 3.18
N VAL A 462 15.40 11.78 4.26
CA VAL A 462 14.88 11.94 5.61
C VAL A 462 15.35 13.27 6.18
N SER A 463 14.48 13.94 6.93
CA SER A 463 14.86 15.10 7.73
C SER A 463 14.04 15.15 9.01
N VAL A 464 14.22 16.19 9.81
CA VAL A 464 13.37 16.48 10.95
C VAL A 464 12.96 17.93 10.93
N SER A 465 11.76 18.18 11.39
CA SER A 465 11.29 19.53 11.70
C SER A 465 10.68 19.52 13.07
N SER A 466 10.72 20.67 13.75
CA SER A 466 9.80 20.87 14.86
C SER A 466 8.38 20.63 14.33
N ARG A 467 7.51 20.01 15.13
CA ARG A 467 6.10 19.82 14.79
C ARG A 467 5.43 21.19 14.58
N ALA A 468 6.01 22.24 15.15
CA ALA A 468 5.67 23.63 14.88
C ALA A 468 6.23 24.27 13.61
N GLY A 469 7.14 23.59 12.93
CA GLY A 469 7.56 23.92 11.58
C GLY A 469 6.58 23.39 10.53
N GLY A 470 6.91 23.63 9.27
CA GLY A 470 6.03 23.28 8.16
C GLY A 470 4.83 24.24 8.03
N PRO A 471 4.10 24.17 6.92
CA PRO A 471 3.33 22.98 6.57
C PRO A 471 4.07 22.00 5.66
N TYR A 472 3.82 20.70 5.84
CA TYR A 472 4.36 19.62 5.00
C TYR A 472 3.23 18.70 4.54
N ARG A 473 3.47 18.02 3.41
CA ARG A 473 2.54 17.02 2.88
C ARG A 473 2.50 15.79 3.79
N PHE A 474 1.63 14.83 3.53
CA PHE A 474 1.55 13.62 4.34
C PHE A 474 0.77 12.52 3.61
N ARG A 475 0.81 11.31 4.15
CA ARG A 475 0.00 10.17 3.75
C ARG A 475 -0.56 9.49 4.99
N CYS A 476 -1.74 8.94 4.83
CA CYS A 476 -2.40 8.12 5.82
C CYS A 476 -2.23 6.64 5.50
N THR A 477 -2.14 5.82 6.54
CA THR A 477 -2.12 4.35 6.48
C THR A 477 -3.22 3.80 7.39
N GLY A 478 -3.87 2.71 7.01
CA GLY A 478 -4.95 2.16 7.82
C GLY A 478 -5.52 0.86 7.28
N VAL A 479 -6.43 0.27 8.06
CA VAL A 479 -7.08 -1.00 7.73
C VAL A 479 -8.11 -0.78 6.62
N ASN A 480 -8.10 -1.61 5.57
CA ASN A 480 -9.00 -1.47 4.42
C ASN A 480 -10.25 -2.37 4.46
N THR A 481 -10.46 -3.09 5.56
CA THR A 481 -11.61 -3.96 5.80
C THR A 481 -12.24 -3.66 7.15
N ALA A 482 -13.44 -4.19 7.38
CA ALA A 482 -14.07 -4.09 8.69
C ALA A 482 -13.15 -4.75 9.74
N ALA A 483 -12.71 -3.95 10.70
CA ALA A 483 -11.72 -4.37 11.68
C ALA A 483 -12.11 -5.67 12.40
N GLY A 484 -11.11 -6.54 12.58
CA GLY A 484 -11.22 -7.74 13.40
C GLY A 484 -11.44 -7.44 14.88
N ALA A 485 -11.55 -8.48 15.69
CA ALA A 485 -11.59 -8.33 17.14
C ALA A 485 -10.29 -7.68 17.66
N HIS A 486 -10.32 -7.13 18.87
CA HIS A 486 -9.10 -6.84 19.62
C HIS A 486 -8.62 -8.10 20.34
N PRO A 487 -7.32 -8.22 20.66
CA PRO A 487 -6.72 -9.46 21.18
C PRO A 487 -7.29 -9.91 22.53
N THR A 488 -7.78 -8.98 23.35
CA THR A 488 -8.38 -9.26 24.66
C THR A 488 -9.38 -8.19 25.07
N THR A 489 -10.29 -8.49 26.01
CA THR A 489 -11.14 -7.47 26.68
C THR A 489 -10.40 -6.92 27.89
N VAL A 490 -10.45 -5.60 28.09
CA VAL A 490 -9.82 -4.93 29.25
C VAL A 490 -10.85 -4.18 30.09
N ALA A 491 -10.56 -4.01 31.38
CA ALA A 491 -11.42 -3.23 32.26
C ALA A 491 -11.41 -1.74 31.85
N ASN A 492 -12.58 -1.08 31.93
CA ASN A 492 -12.77 0.30 31.48
C ASN A 492 -12.27 0.52 30.04
N GLU A 493 -12.60 -0.39 29.12
CA GLU A 493 -12.12 -0.26 27.75
C GLU A 493 -12.64 1.01 27.07
N PHE A 494 -11.74 1.68 26.36
CA PHE A 494 -12.06 2.76 25.45
C PHE A 494 -11.48 2.41 24.09
N ILE A 495 -12.32 2.53 23.07
CA ILE A 495 -11.98 2.26 21.68
C ILE A 495 -12.17 3.58 20.93
N ALA A 496 -11.12 4.08 20.30
CA ALA A 496 -11.24 5.23 19.42
C ALA A 496 -12.24 4.93 18.30
N SER A 497 -13.23 5.80 18.08
CA SER A 497 -14.29 5.57 17.08
C SER A 497 -13.75 5.49 15.66
N ASP A 498 -12.65 6.19 15.40
CA ASP A 498 -12.16 6.43 14.05
C ASP A 498 -11.03 5.47 13.72
N THR A 499 -10.02 5.41 14.58
CA THR A 499 -8.82 4.61 14.35
C THR A 499 -8.84 3.22 15.02
N LEU A 500 -9.85 2.94 15.84
CA LEU A 500 -10.08 1.65 16.49
C LEU A 500 -8.96 1.17 17.43
N ILE A 501 -7.97 2.03 17.72
CA ILE A 501 -7.02 1.79 18.81
C ILE A 501 -7.81 1.66 20.11
N LYS A 502 -7.50 0.60 20.86
CA LYS A 502 -8.12 0.34 22.16
C LYS A 502 -7.12 0.50 23.29
N THR A 503 -7.60 1.00 24.42
CA THR A 503 -6.86 1.05 25.69
C THR A 503 -7.77 0.77 26.88
N SER A 504 -7.20 0.59 28.06
CA SER A 504 -7.89 0.83 29.33
C SER A 504 -7.97 2.35 29.58
N ASP A 505 -9.17 2.89 29.77
CA ASP A 505 -9.46 4.28 30.17
C ASP A 505 -9.29 4.47 31.70
N ALA A 506 -8.17 3.93 32.21
CA ALA A 506 -7.67 4.19 33.55
C ALA A 506 -6.14 4.07 33.54
N PRO A 507 -5.41 5.01 34.18
CA PRO A 507 -3.96 4.91 34.28
C PRO A 507 -3.57 3.67 35.12
N THR A 508 -2.48 3.01 34.74
CA THR A 508 -1.94 1.89 35.50
C THR A 508 -1.11 2.36 36.70
N ALA A 509 -0.78 1.44 37.61
CA ALA A 509 0.20 1.71 38.66
C ALA A 509 1.56 2.09 38.06
N ILE A 510 2.32 2.92 38.77
CA ILE A 510 3.69 3.25 38.38
C ILE A 510 4.54 1.97 38.31
N ALA A 511 5.39 1.86 37.29
CA ALA A 511 6.26 0.72 37.08
C ALA A 511 7.51 1.14 36.31
N THR A 512 8.56 0.32 36.35
CA THR A 512 9.72 0.51 35.47
C THR A 512 9.30 0.33 34.01
N PHE A 513 10.07 0.86 33.07
CA PHE A 513 9.77 0.70 31.64
C PHE A 513 9.70 -0.78 31.23
N GLY A 514 10.64 -1.60 31.71
CA GLY A 514 10.65 -3.03 31.42
C GLY A 514 9.46 -3.79 32.01
N ASP A 515 8.99 -3.40 33.21
CA ASP A 515 7.80 -4.00 33.81
C ASP A 515 6.52 -3.55 33.10
N SER A 516 6.49 -2.31 32.60
CA SER A 516 5.40 -1.77 31.78
C SER A 516 5.29 -2.55 30.45
N ILE A 517 6.43 -2.81 29.80
CA ILE A 517 6.51 -3.67 28.60
C ILE A 517 5.95 -5.06 28.91
N ASN A 518 6.43 -5.72 29.96
CA ASN A 518 5.95 -7.06 30.31
C ASN A 518 4.46 -7.06 30.63
N GLY A 519 3.99 -6.05 31.37
CA GLY A 519 2.60 -5.88 31.74
C GLY A 519 1.68 -5.77 30.53
N CYS A 520 2.05 -4.98 29.52
CA CYS A 520 1.25 -4.84 28.31
C CYS A 520 1.35 -6.05 27.39
N PHE A 521 2.56 -6.55 27.15
CA PHE A 521 2.78 -7.70 26.26
C PHE A 521 2.10 -8.98 26.80
N SER A 522 2.11 -9.17 28.12
CA SER A 522 1.38 -10.27 28.80
C SER A 522 -0.14 -10.13 28.80
N GLN A 523 -0.69 -9.06 28.24
CA GLN A 523 -2.12 -8.92 27.93
C GLN A 523 -2.41 -8.94 26.41
N GLY A 524 -1.39 -9.08 25.57
CA GLY A 524 -1.53 -9.03 24.11
C GLY A 524 -1.64 -7.61 23.58
N GLY A 525 -1.07 -6.64 24.29
CA GLY A 525 -0.98 -5.24 23.86
C GLY A 525 0.44 -4.69 24.03
N HIS A 526 0.59 -3.39 23.77
CA HIS A 526 1.88 -2.71 23.74
C HIS A 526 1.87 -1.46 24.61
N VAL A 527 3.04 -1.00 25.05
CA VAL A 527 3.14 0.35 25.62
C VAL A 527 2.78 1.37 24.53
N ALA A 528 1.90 2.31 24.84
CA ALA A 528 1.39 3.29 23.87
C ALA A 528 2.50 4.17 23.27
N HIS A 529 2.47 4.39 21.97
CA HIS A 529 3.14 5.53 21.35
C HIS A 529 2.35 6.80 21.63
N SER A 530 3.04 7.93 21.53
CA SER A 530 2.44 9.26 21.62
C SER A 530 1.39 9.52 20.54
N ARG A 531 1.53 8.93 19.35
CA ARG A 531 0.50 8.97 18.30
C ARG A 531 -0.80 8.31 18.79
N ASP A 532 -0.70 7.13 19.42
CA ASP A 532 -1.84 6.39 19.94
C ASP A 532 -2.60 7.21 20.99
N ILE A 533 -1.85 7.83 21.91
CA ILE A 533 -2.44 8.72 22.93
C ILE A 533 -3.12 9.93 22.30
N MET A 534 -2.51 10.53 21.27
CA MET A 534 -3.11 11.67 20.57
C MET A 534 -4.44 11.30 19.93
N GLU A 535 -4.53 10.17 19.26
CA GLU A 535 -5.76 9.69 18.62
C GLU A 535 -6.83 9.31 19.64
N LEU A 536 -6.45 8.59 20.69
CA LEU A 536 -7.37 8.21 21.77
C LEU A 536 -7.98 9.44 22.45
N VAL A 537 -7.16 10.45 22.78
CA VAL A 537 -7.66 11.69 23.42
C VAL A 537 -8.58 12.46 22.47
N ARG A 538 -8.26 12.52 21.18
CA ARG A 538 -9.13 13.17 20.18
C ARG A 538 -10.45 12.44 19.96
N ALA A 539 -10.45 11.11 20.02
CA ALA A 539 -11.66 10.31 20.02
C ALA A 539 -12.51 10.48 21.30
N GLY A 540 -12.01 11.23 22.29
CA GLY A 540 -12.75 11.58 23.51
C GLY A 540 -12.28 10.86 24.78
N MET A 541 -11.10 10.25 24.80
CA MET A 541 -10.56 9.64 26.02
C MET A 541 -10.29 10.71 27.09
N THR A 542 -10.95 10.60 28.24
CA THR A 542 -10.94 11.66 29.28
C THR A 542 -10.09 11.34 30.51
N SER A 543 -9.59 10.11 30.70
CA SER A 543 -8.78 9.77 31.89
C SER A 543 -7.33 10.28 31.80
N GLY A 544 -7.10 11.58 31.81
CA GLY A 544 -5.74 12.13 31.84
C GLY A 544 -4.93 11.75 33.08
N THR A 545 -3.60 11.70 32.94
CA THR A 545 -2.66 11.55 34.06
C THR A 545 -2.44 12.84 34.85
N GLY A 546 -3.04 13.96 34.41
CA GLY A 546 -2.89 15.25 35.06
C GLY A 546 -1.47 15.79 34.91
N THR A 547 -0.79 15.96 36.05
CA THR A 547 0.60 16.43 36.10
C THR A 547 1.63 15.31 35.99
N ASP A 548 1.19 14.06 36.20
CA ASP A 548 2.05 12.89 36.21
C ASP A 548 2.36 12.42 34.80
N TYR A 549 3.58 11.93 34.60
CA TYR A 549 4.02 11.39 33.33
C TYR A 549 3.76 9.89 33.23
N LEU A 550 3.53 9.42 32.01
CA LEU A 550 3.48 8.02 31.66
C LEU A 550 4.55 7.65 30.62
N TRP A 551 4.96 6.38 30.64
CA TRP A 551 5.83 5.79 29.63
C TRP A 551 5.16 5.77 28.26
N LEU A 552 5.88 6.23 27.25
CA LEU A 552 5.54 6.05 25.84
C LEU A 552 6.53 5.08 25.17
N ALA A 553 6.19 4.59 23.99
CA ALA A 553 7.05 3.71 23.20
C ALA A 553 8.05 4.46 22.27
N ASP A 554 7.91 5.78 22.10
CA ASP A 554 8.73 6.55 21.16
C ASP A 554 10.15 6.82 21.65
N TRP A 555 11.14 6.56 20.78
CA TRP A 555 12.55 6.75 21.09
C TRP A 555 13.05 8.16 20.73
N SER A 556 13.60 8.88 21.71
CA SER A 556 14.32 10.16 21.47
C SER A 556 15.82 9.96 21.23
N ARG A 557 16.38 8.90 21.81
CA ARG A 557 17.76 8.42 21.67
C ARG A 557 17.77 6.96 22.11
N TYR A 558 18.78 6.17 21.72
CA TYR A 558 18.92 4.74 22.10
C TYR A 558 18.76 4.37 23.59
N ASP A 559 18.75 5.32 24.53
CA ASP A 559 18.52 5.12 25.97
C ASP A 559 17.53 6.13 26.57
N LEU A 560 16.93 6.99 25.75
CA LEU A 560 15.94 7.98 26.16
C LEU A 560 14.64 7.71 25.43
N ILE A 561 13.60 7.40 26.19
CA ILE A 561 12.26 7.20 25.68
C ILE A 561 11.39 8.40 26.03
N GLN A 562 10.38 8.66 25.22
CA GLN A 562 9.43 9.71 25.50
C GLN A 562 8.54 9.34 26.69
N ILE A 563 8.16 10.37 27.43
CA ILE A 563 7.14 10.30 28.47
C ILE A 563 6.11 11.40 28.24
N GLY A 564 4.84 11.05 28.39
CA GLY A 564 3.70 11.89 28.03
C GLY A 564 2.82 12.22 29.23
N ARG A 565 2.02 13.28 29.15
CA ARG A 565 0.96 13.63 30.11
C ARG A 565 -0.15 14.46 29.46
N TRP A 566 -1.36 14.38 30.03
CA TRP A 566 -2.49 15.27 29.70
C TRP A 566 -3.49 15.31 30.86
N THR A 567 -4.31 16.35 30.93
CA THR A 567 -5.19 16.62 32.08
C THR A 567 -6.61 16.06 31.94
N GLY A 568 -6.90 15.30 30.88
CA GLY A 568 -8.17 14.60 30.69
C GLY A 568 -9.36 15.45 30.23
N VAL A 569 -9.31 16.77 30.45
CA VAL A 569 -10.25 17.76 29.91
C VAL A 569 -9.76 18.42 28.62
N ASP A 570 -8.59 18.00 28.14
CA ASP A 570 -7.95 18.56 26.96
C ASP A 570 -8.44 17.87 25.69
N THR A 571 -9.68 18.18 25.28
CA THR A 571 -10.22 17.75 23.97
C THR A 571 -9.47 18.38 22.79
N SER A 572 -8.52 19.27 23.07
CA SER A 572 -7.62 19.91 22.12
C SER A 572 -6.20 19.35 22.20
N TYR A 573 -6.00 18.17 22.79
CA TYR A 573 -4.68 17.56 22.90
C TYR A 573 -4.10 17.31 21.50
N THR A 574 -3.04 18.06 21.20
CA THR A 574 -2.37 18.03 19.90
C THR A 574 -1.10 17.17 19.93
N GLY A 575 -0.71 16.64 21.09
CA GLY A 575 0.56 15.89 21.28
C GLY A 575 1.83 16.69 20.98
N TYR A 576 1.68 17.95 20.60
CA TYR A 576 2.61 18.74 19.81
C TYR A 576 3.61 19.52 20.67
N TYR A 577 3.16 20.01 21.83
CA TYR A 577 3.94 20.89 22.68
C TYR A 577 4.73 20.11 23.74
N ASN A 578 5.94 20.60 24.04
CA ASN A 578 6.81 20.08 25.10
C ASN A 578 6.18 20.08 26.51
N GLU A 579 5.06 20.79 26.69
CA GLU A 579 4.27 20.75 27.92
C GLU A 579 3.60 19.38 28.16
N TYR A 580 3.37 18.63 27.07
CA TYR A 580 2.72 17.32 27.07
C TYR A 580 3.69 16.15 26.96
N VAL A 581 4.85 16.34 26.33
CA VAL A 581 5.82 15.27 26.07
C VAL A 581 7.23 15.73 26.41
N THR A 582 7.97 14.91 27.13
CA THR A 582 9.42 15.05 27.38
C THR A 582 10.08 13.67 27.27
N TRP A 583 11.28 13.48 27.81
CA TRP A 583 11.98 12.21 27.81
C TRP A 583 12.40 11.77 29.21
N ALA A 584 12.59 10.46 29.37
CA ALA A 584 13.20 9.85 30.52
C ALA A 584 14.22 8.79 30.09
N THR A 585 15.26 8.62 30.90
CA THR A 585 16.23 7.54 30.69
C THR A 585 15.58 6.20 31.01
N VAL A 586 15.72 5.26 30.07
CA VAL A 586 15.33 3.87 30.29
C VAL A 586 16.37 3.23 31.20
N ASN A 587 15.97 2.95 32.43
CA ASN A 587 16.80 2.27 33.42
C ASN A 587 15.91 1.37 34.31
N LEU A 588 16.51 0.70 35.28
CA LEU A 588 15.82 -0.22 36.17
C LEU A 588 15.24 0.45 37.43
N VAL A 589 15.18 1.78 37.50
CA VAL A 589 14.86 2.54 38.73
C VAL A 589 13.74 3.56 38.52
N ASN A 590 13.70 4.22 37.37
CA ASN A 590 12.67 5.19 37.07
C ASN A 590 11.32 4.48 36.94
N GLU A 591 10.30 5.02 37.59
CA GLU A 591 8.93 4.49 37.56
C GLU A 591 7.98 5.59 37.11
N TYR A 592 7.17 5.29 36.10
CA TYR A 592 6.10 6.15 35.61
C TYR A 592 4.85 5.29 35.39
N GLN A 593 3.70 5.95 35.26
CA GLN A 593 2.48 5.27 34.83
C GLN A 593 2.67 4.73 33.40
N HIS A 594 1.79 3.86 32.92
CA HIS A 594 1.79 3.44 31.51
C HIS A 594 0.36 3.20 31.04
N ARG A 595 0.20 3.01 29.73
CA ARG A 595 -1.03 2.48 29.15
C ARG A 595 -0.69 1.40 28.16
N CYS A 596 -1.50 0.36 28.19
CA CYS A 596 -1.46 -0.69 27.20
C CYS A 596 -2.45 -0.35 26.10
N VAL A 597 -1.94 -0.28 24.87
CA VAL A 597 -2.75 -0.15 23.66
C VAL A 597 -2.88 -1.50 22.98
N PHE A 598 -4.02 -1.70 22.34
CA PHE A 598 -4.38 -2.92 21.63
C PHE A 598 -4.89 -2.53 20.25
N TYR A 599 -4.24 -3.06 19.24
CA TYR A 599 -4.61 -2.83 17.85
C TYR A 599 -5.65 -3.88 17.40
N PRO A 600 -6.47 -3.57 16.38
CA PRO A 600 -7.24 -4.58 15.67
C PRO A 600 -6.32 -5.70 15.16
N ILE A 601 -6.84 -6.94 15.10
CA ILE A 601 -6.07 -8.06 14.55
C ILE A 601 -6.63 -8.59 13.23
N ASP A 602 -5.73 -9.04 12.36
CA ASP A 602 -6.05 -9.90 11.24
C ASP A 602 -6.39 -11.31 11.76
N MET A 603 -7.67 -11.67 11.66
CA MET A 603 -8.18 -12.99 12.04
C MET A 603 -7.75 -14.09 11.06
N ALA A 604 -7.38 -13.74 9.83
CA ALA A 604 -6.88 -14.68 8.83
C ALA A 604 -5.38 -14.98 8.99
N TYR A 605 -4.67 -14.22 9.82
CA TYR A 605 -3.25 -14.43 10.04
C TYR A 605 -2.95 -15.81 10.63
N SER A 606 -2.00 -16.48 9.98
CA SER A 606 -1.26 -17.63 10.50
C SER A 606 0.22 -17.29 10.59
N HIS A 607 0.91 -17.83 11.60
CA HIS A 607 2.35 -17.71 11.70
C HIS A 607 3.05 -18.13 10.40
N PRO A 608 4.18 -17.47 10.05
CA PRO A 608 4.90 -17.79 8.83
C PRO A 608 5.35 -19.26 8.84
N PRO A 609 5.44 -19.90 7.66
CA PRO A 609 6.05 -21.22 7.57
C PRO A 609 7.53 -21.13 7.94
N ASN A 610 8.11 -22.23 8.46
CA ASN A 610 9.52 -22.26 8.88
C ASN A 610 10.49 -21.83 7.76
N SER A 611 10.13 -22.02 6.48
CA SER A 611 10.92 -21.59 5.33
C SER A 611 11.15 -20.06 5.28
N ASN A 612 10.25 -19.28 5.87
CA ASN A 612 10.33 -17.82 5.91
C ASN A 612 11.12 -17.32 7.13
N CYS A 613 11.35 -18.18 8.12
CA CYS A 613 12.15 -17.86 9.29
C CYS A 613 13.65 -18.09 9.00
N ALA A 614 14.52 -17.43 9.75
CA ALA A 614 15.96 -17.45 9.54
C ALA A 614 16.50 -18.89 9.48
N LEU A 615 17.29 -19.18 8.44
CA LEU A 615 17.88 -20.51 8.15
C LEU A 615 16.86 -21.64 7.97
N GLY A 616 15.58 -21.34 7.72
CA GLY A 616 14.52 -22.36 7.63
C GLY A 616 14.16 -22.99 8.98
N LEU A 617 14.62 -22.41 10.09
CA LEU A 617 14.34 -22.89 11.45
C LEU A 617 12.97 -22.41 11.92
N PRO A 618 12.30 -23.08 12.87
CA PRO A 618 11.07 -22.56 13.44
C PRO A 618 11.26 -21.15 14.04
N CYS A 619 10.35 -20.23 13.71
CA CYS A 619 10.24 -18.94 14.40
C CYS A 619 9.85 -19.16 15.86
N GLN A 620 10.29 -18.26 16.73
CA GLN A 620 9.76 -18.16 18.09
C GLN A 620 8.37 -17.54 17.99
N GLN A 621 7.37 -18.28 18.46
CA GLN A 621 5.97 -17.83 18.47
C GLN A 621 5.58 -17.38 19.88
N PHE A 622 4.84 -16.27 19.93
CA PHE A 622 4.21 -15.74 21.12
C PHE A 622 2.73 -15.55 20.81
N GLU A 623 1.87 -16.21 21.57
CA GLU A 623 0.42 -16.08 21.45
C GLU A 623 -0.14 -15.63 22.79
N ASN A 624 -0.95 -14.57 22.77
CA ASN A 624 -1.62 -14.06 23.94
C ASN A 624 -3.06 -13.67 23.62
N GLY A 625 -4.00 -14.53 24.02
CA GLY A 625 -5.36 -14.44 23.54
C GLY A 625 -5.37 -14.60 22.02
N ALA A 626 -5.84 -13.57 21.32
CA ALA A 626 -5.82 -13.56 19.86
C ALA A 626 -4.64 -12.77 19.26
N SER A 627 -3.81 -12.09 20.05
CA SER A 627 -2.56 -11.48 19.55
C SER A 627 -1.53 -12.57 19.28
N LYS A 628 -0.88 -12.48 18.11
CA LYS A 628 0.11 -13.43 17.62
C LYS A 628 1.32 -12.67 17.11
N LEU A 629 2.50 -13.08 17.58
CA LEU A 629 3.80 -12.59 17.13
C LEU A 629 4.72 -13.77 16.83
N ALA A 630 5.37 -13.76 15.67
CA ALA A 630 6.49 -14.63 15.36
C ALA A 630 7.75 -13.80 15.16
N VAL A 631 8.89 -14.30 15.65
CA VAL A 631 10.20 -13.67 15.52
C VAL A 631 11.23 -14.71 15.12
N ASP A 632 12.19 -14.34 14.29
CA ASP A 632 13.33 -15.23 14.00
C ASP A 632 14.02 -15.70 15.30
N THR A 633 14.41 -16.99 15.33
CA THR A 633 15.13 -17.57 16.47
C THR A 633 16.64 -17.36 16.40
N THR A 634 17.16 -16.88 15.28
CA THR A 634 18.58 -16.61 15.07
C THR A 634 18.76 -15.37 14.20
N ASP A 635 19.94 -14.77 14.28
CA ASP A 635 20.22 -13.54 13.55
C ASP A 635 20.49 -13.85 12.08
N ARG A 636 19.95 -13.01 11.20
CA ARG A 636 20.21 -13.06 9.77
C ARG A 636 21.58 -12.46 9.44
N ILE A 637 22.04 -12.76 8.23
CA ILE A 637 23.32 -12.28 7.71
C ILE A 637 23.31 -10.74 7.70
N ALA A 638 24.40 -10.15 8.19
CA ALA A 638 24.50 -8.71 8.25
C ALA A 638 24.32 -8.07 6.87
N SER A 639 23.38 -7.13 6.77
CA SER A 639 22.99 -6.45 5.53
C SER A 639 22.81 -4.95 5.79
N THR A 640 22.76 -4.13 4.75
CA THR A 640 22.39 -2.71 4.91
C THR A 640 20.95 -2.59 5.43
N TYR A 641 20.57 -1.42 5.94
CA TYR A 641 19.23 -1.20 6.45
C TYR A 641 18.15 -1.46 5.37
N THR A 642 18.33 -0.89 4.19
CA THR A 642 17.41 -1.07 3.04
C THR A 642 17.30 -2.54 2.61
N GLU A 643 18.43 -3.27 2.53
CA GLU A 643 18.41 -4.71 2.20
C GLU A 643 17.72 -5.54 3.27
N ALA A 644 17.93 -5.22 4.56
CA ALA A 644 17.29 -5.94 5.67
C ALA A 644 15.76 -5.71 5.69
N THR A 645 15.32 -4.47 5.45
CA THR A 645 13.89 -4.14 5.29
C THR A 645 13.27 -4.92 4.13
N ALA A 646 13.92 -4.88 2.96
CA ALA A 646 13.45 -5.61 1.77
C ALA A 646 13.41 -7.13 1.99
N ASP A 647 14.41 -7.71 2.67
CA ASP A 647 14.41 -9.15 3.02
C ASP A 647 13.17 -9.50 3.84
N CYS A 648 12.89 -8.78 4.93
CA CYS A 648 11.74 -9.07 5.77
C CYS A 648 10.40 -8.96 5.02
N ILE A 649 10.22 -7.91 4.22
CA ILE A 649 9.01 -7.72 3.40
C ILE A 649 8.80 -8.89 2.44
N ASN A 650 9.86 -9.35 1.78
CA ASN A 650 9.79 -10.46 0.81
C ASN A 650 9.32 -11.78 1.44
N MET A 651 9.42 -11.91 2.77
CA MET A 651 8.91 -13.07 3.51
C MET A 651 7.57 -12.81 4.20
N GLY A 652 6.92 -11.69 3.90
CA GLY A 652 5.64 -11.27 4.47
C GLY A 652 5.74 -10.79 5.92
N GLY A 653 6.94 -10.37 6.35
CA GLY A 653 7.19 -9.80 7.68
C GLY A 653 7.80 -8.42 7.58
N GLN A 654 8.33 -7.92 8.70
CA GLN A 654 8.88 -6.58 8.83
C GLN A 654 10.13 -6.59 9.69
N LEU A 655 10.94 -5.53 9.63
CA LEU A 655 11.92 -5.27 10.68
C LEU A 655 11.17 -4.91 11.98
N PRO A 656 11.55 -5.47 13.14
CA PRO A 656 10.90 -5.13 14.39
C PRO A 656 11.18 -3.70 14.79
N THR A 657 10.20 -3.04 15.41
CA THR A 657 10.49 -1.87 16.22
C THR A 657 11.40 -2.27 17.40
N ALA A 658 12.15 -1.33 17.95
CA ALA A 658 12.96 -1.57 19.13
C ALA A 658 12.11 -1.98 20.34
N VAL A 659 10.86 -1.50 20.43
CA VAL A 659 9.92 -1.95 21.45
C VAL A 659 9.48 -3.40 21.20
N GLN A 660 9.10 -3.76 19.97
CA GLN A 660 8.73 -5.14 19.61
C GLN A 660 9.87 -6.14 19.85
N LEU A 661 11.10 -5.78 19.49
CA LEU A 661 12.26 -6.64 19.76
C LEU A 661 12.53 -6.74 21.27
N THR A 662 12.38 -5.65 22.02
CA THR A 662 12.50 -5.67 23.50
C THR A 662 11.46 -6.57 24.14
N GLU A 663 10.21 -6.52 23.68
CA GLU A 663 9.12 -7.42 24.10
C GLU A 663 9.48 -8.88 23.84
N ALA A 664 9.91 -9.22 22.62
CA ALA A 664 10.30 -10.57 22.25
C ALA A 664 11.48 -11.09 23.10
N ILE A 665 12.51 -10.25 23.36
CA ILE A 665 13.65 -10.62 24.21
C ILE A 665 13.20 -10.92 25.64
N ARG A 666 12.38 -10.03 26.22
CA ARG A 666 11.88 -10.20 27.59
C ARG A 666 10.92 -11.38 27.71
N ALA A 667 10.19 -11.70 26.64
CA ALA A 667 9.35 -12.90 26.52
C ALA A 667 10.14 -14.19 26.26
N GLY A 668 11.45 -14.11 26.02
CA GLY A 668 12.35 -15.25 25.98
C GLY A 668 12.78 -15.71 24.58
N VAL A 669 12.84 -14.81 23.59
CA VAL A 669 13.40 -15.14 22.27
C VAL A 669 14.84 -15.68 22.42
N PRO A 670 15.18 -16.84 21.82
CA PRO A 670 16.46 -17.47 22.06
C PRO A 670 17.59 -16.92 21.19
N ASN A 671 18.82 -17.38 21.48
CA ASN A 671 20.03 -17.25 20.66
C ASN A 671 20.43 -15.82 20.28
N GLY A 672 20.37 -14.85 21.20
CA GLY A 672 21.00 -13.55 20.98
C GLY A 672 22.52 -13.73 20.75
N SER A 673 23.04 -13.22 19.64
CA SER A 673 24.46 -13.38 19.28
C SER A 673 25.40 -12.43 20.03
N GLY A 674 24.86 -11.46 20.78
CA GLY A 674 25.61 -10.32 21.30
C GLY A 674 25.99 -9.29 20.24
N ALA A 675 25.63 -9.50 18.96
CA ALA A 675 25.73 -8.48 17.92
C ALA A 675 24.56 -7.50 18.03
N TYR A 676 24.81 -6.26 17.60
CA TYR A 676 23.73 -5.29 17.41
C TYR A 676 22.89 -5.72 16.22
N LEU A 677 21.57 -5.58 16.34
CA LEU A 677 20.59 -5.89 15.32
C LEU A 677 19.88 -4.63 14.85
N TRP A 678 19.55 -4.57 13.55
CA TRP A 678 18.66 -3.54 13.04
C TRP A 678 17.28 -3.64 13.69
N THR A 679 16.72 -2.48 14.00
CA THR A 679 15.29 -2.29 14.30
C THR A 679 14.77 -1.18 13.38
N SER A 680 13.47 -1.13 13.17
CA SER A 680 12.85 -0.14 12.28
C SER A 680 12.85 1.27 12.88
N ASP A 681 12.82 1.37 14.22
CA ASP A 681 12.79 2.64 14.95
C ASP A 681 13.98 3.53 14.60
N SER A 682 13.68 4.75 14.17
CA SER A 682 14.65 5.82 14.05
C SER A 682 14.69 6.65 15.33
N ALA A 683 15.89 7.00 15.79
CA ALA A 683 16.02 7.93 16.91
C ALA A 683 16.95 9.10 16.58
N GLY A 684 16.34 10.26 16.40
CA GLY A 684 17.00 11.53 16.18
C GLY A 684 17.77 11.63 14.87
N LEU A 685 18.10 12.87 14.50
CA LEU A 685 19.10 13.16 13.48
C LEU A 685 20.38 13.70 14.12
N ASP A 686 21.51 13.52 13.44
CA ASP A 686 22.72 14.27 13.76
C ASP A 686 22.60 15.74 13.30
N THR A 687 23.64 16.53 13.54
CA THR A 687 23.71 17.95 13.14
C THR A 687 23.68 18.15 11.62
N ASN A 688 23.86 17.09 10.84
CA ASN A 688 23.82 17.10 9.38
C ASN A 688 22.48 16.60 8.84
N GLY A 689 21.51 16.25 9.71
CA GLY A 689 20.23 15.73 9.29
C GLY A 689 20.22 14.24 8.92
N ASN A 690 21.23 13.47 9.31
CA ASN A 690 21.22 12.03 9.02
C ASN A 690 20.42 11.24 10.05
N SER A 691 19.67 10.24 9.59
CA SER A 691 18.86 9.35 10.42
C SER A 691 19.65 8.16 10.96
N TYR A 692 19.36 7.80 12.20
CA TYR A 692 19.96 6.68 12.91
C TYR A 692 18.89 5.69 13.32
N ALA A 693 19.13 4.40 13.04
CA ALA A 693 18.33 3.34 13.62
C ALA A 693 18.70 3.15 15.09
N ILE A 694 17.72 2.76 15.90
CA ILE A 694 17.99 2.08 17.14
C ILE A 694 18.48 0.68 16.82
N ALA A 695 19.61 0.29 17.40
CA ALA A 695 20.11 -1.05 17.29
C ALA A 695 20.24 -1.68 18.68
N LEU A 696 19.71 -2.89 18.83
CA LEU A 696 19.67 -3.62 20.10
C LEU A 696 20.58 -4.84 20.04
N LYS A 697 21.21 -5.20 21.15
CA LYS A 697 21.96 -6.44 21.31
C LYS A 697 21.65 -7.11 22.63
N TRP A 698 21.67 -8.43 22.64
CA TRP A 698 21.55 -9.25 23.85
C TRP A 698 22.24 -10.60 23.63
N ASN A 699 22.54 -11.32 24.71
CA ASN A 699 23.38 -12.53 24.65
C ASN A 699 22.59 -13.85 24.74
N GLY A 700 21.25 -13.83 24.66
CA GLY A 700 20.43 -15.05 24.81
C GLY A 700 19.08 -14.85 25.49
N THR A 701 18.73 -15.67 26.47
CA THR A 701 17.42 -15.58 27.15
C THR A 701 17.52 -14.63 28.35
N GLU A 702 17.42 -13.32 28.09
CA GLU A 702 17.51 -12.28 29.11
C GLU A 702 16.12 -11.76 29.51
N SER A 703 15.44 -12.45 30.43
CA SER A 703 14.07 -12.08 30.87
C SER A 703 13.99 -10.72 31.60
N GLY A 704 15.13 -10.16 32.02
CA GLY A 704 15.26 -8.83 32.61
C GLY A 704 15.82 -7.76 31.67
N PHE A 705 15.91 -8.05 30.36
CA PHE A 705 16.52 -7.17 29.37
C PHE A 705 15.94 -5.76 29.41
N SER A 706 16.80 -4.76 29.62
CA SER A 706 16.44 -3.36 29.55
C SER A 706 17.43 -2.68 28.60
N PRO A 707 16.96 -1.93 27.59
CA PRO A 707 17.82 -1.31 26.59
C PRO A 707 18.54 -0.08 27.16
N VAL A 708 19.43 -0.32 28.12
CA VAL A 708 20.30 0.70 28.73
C VAL A 708 21.47 1.00 27.78
N TYR A 709 21.86 2.27 27.70
CA TYR A 709 22.96 2.72 26.83
C TYR A 709 24.25 1.92 27.03
N SER A 710 24.94 1.63 25.92
CA SER A 710 26.29 1.03 25.83
C SER A 710 26.39 -0.43 26.27
N SER A 711 25.44 -0.93 27.06
CA SER A 711 25.31 -2.36 27.38
C SER A 711 24.49 -3.12 26.34
N SER A 712 23.39 -2.52 25.86
CA SER A 712 22.35 -3.27 25.13
C SER A 712 21.68 -2.51 23.98
N ALA A 713 21.85 -1.20 23.90
CA ALA A 713 21.32 -0.35 22.82
C ALA A 713 22.36 0.66 22.32
N THR A 714 22.28 1.01 21.03
CA THR A 714 23.12 2.04 20.37
C THR A 714 22.37 2.69 19.22
N TRP A 715 22.91 3.82 18.74
CA TRP A 715 22.63 4.28 17.38
C TRP A 715 23.49 3.53 16.38
N SER A 716 22.88 3.19 15.25
CA SER A 716 23.55 2.63 14.09
C SER A 716 23.19 3.48 12.86
N GLY A 717 24.20 3.94 12.13
CA GLY A 717 24.00 4.78 10.95
C GLY A 717 23.46 3.95 9.79
N LYS A 718 22.31 4.35 9.24
CA LYS A 718 21.54 3.60 8.23
C LYS A 718 22.18 3.54 6.82
N GLY A 719 23.26 4.27 6.56
CA GLY A 719 23.92 4.34 5.25
C GLY A 719 24.61 3.03 4.85
N THR A 720 25.91 3.05 4.55
CA THR A 720 26.62 1.83 4.10
C THR A 720 26.93 0.83 5.23
N THR A 721 26.42 1.04 6.44
CA THR A 721 26.66 0.13 7.56
C THR A 721 25.88 -1.16 7.31
N THR A 722 26.54 -2.30 7.52
CA THR A 722 25.86 -3.60 7.54
C THR A 722 25.69 -4.06 8.98
N GLN A 723 24.52 -4.61 9.30
CA GLN A 723 24.24 -5.16 10.61
C GLN A 723 23.30 -6.36 10.49
N SER A 724 23.43 -7.30 11.42
CA SER A 724 22.50 -8.43 11.52
C SER A 724 21.10 -7.92 11.85
N TYR A 725 20.09 -8.74 11.62
CA TYR A 725 18.70 -8.38 11.88
C TYR A 725 17.88 -9.63 12.12
N ARG A 726 16.64 -9.42 12.55
CA ARG A 726 15.59 -10.43 12.63
C ARG A 726 14.34 -9.85 12.01
N CYS A 727 13.56 -10.70 11.38
CA CYS A 727 12.24 -10.34 10.91
C CYS A 727 11.20 -10.72 11.96
N VAL A 728 10.11 -9.97 11.96
CA VAL A 728 8.93 -10.22 12.78
C VAL A 728 7.68 -10.28 11.93
N TRP A 729 6.72 -11.06 12.40
CA TRP A 729 5.40 -11.20 11.80
C TRP A 729 4.38 -11.08 12.91
N SER A 730 3.42 -10.18 12.79
CA SER A 730 2.32 -10.06 13.73
C SER A 730 0.98 -10.03 13.02
N ASN A 731 -0.07 -10.41 13.73
CA ASN A 731 -1.43 -10.20 13.24
C ASN A 731 -2.01 -8.85 13.64
N GLU A 732 -1.25 -8.00 14.32
CA GLU A 732 -1.71 -6.68 14.73
C GLU A 732 -1.66 -5.68 13.57
N LEU A 733 -2.77 -5.00 13.33
CA LEU A 733 -2.94 -3.99 12.30
C LEU A 733 -2.70 -2.61 12.92
N LYS A 734 -1.41 -2.25 13.00
CA LYS A 734 -0.89 -1.10 13.76
C LYS A 734 -1.01 0.25 13.06
#